data_AF-A0A921F856-F1
#
_entry.id   AF-A0A921F856-F1
#
_cell.length_a   1.000
_cell.length_b   1.000
_cell.length_c   1.000
_cell.angle_alpha   90.00
_cell.angle_beta   90.00
_cell.angle_gamma   90.00
#
_symmetry.space_group_name_H-M   'P 1'
#
loop_
_entity.id
_entity.type
_entity.pdbx_description
1 polymer ?
#
loop_
_entity_poly.entity_id
_entity_poly.type
_entity_poly.pdbx_seq_one_letter_code
_entity_poly.pdbx_strand_id
1 'polypeptide(L)'
;SRRASATVAASPGFEEIWSQGEGQEEISLWRVEGAAAPAAAVPEDAMVATDGAPEGWFALTAAGLLQPGAGMRLTGERQEADVTTDTLRWQALNSGRPPTRGSSPTLPASDPRPGTMGTRALAPAGTREVVGETTRFYRGLTGLATSSSAADPFAPFWRGAGQGEPALVDGDSETAWVSGDGEARQQVTLTLPKGAQPDAVLVHEAWGGDLGEITSVSVGDREGSKPQGSWTWRVPLDGTERRSLTIDLTTRGSAGDAPPVGVREVELEGGPQLGTGLEITAGEGPVLLTRDPRAAAEVAAGEDPANLVRRVGDLPESRVQAAVRVRPGDAGQDLLAAPWSLQGSTPPDDAAGSADLTDWPVAAIDGDPATRWTPATGAAEPTLSLDLGRTQRVETIRLSRSAGSVTVETDSDRYVLPAGTELTIPPQRTRSLDLTFTRPPGRAAWSAPEVSLPGVDGQGDEVDLDCTAAGSVGRSSGSIGLALTAERSRLLAGETLPATACGDLPAGDGDITAAAVPGLVPERVALVPTDWTAPEVGSPRSVSSTREHAGSWRIDVGAGGDSVLALTQGANEGWRAVDEDGDELAPVTVDGWRQGFDLPEGDAETVRVEFTPNDDHRTALGLGAAAVALLLLWLLLELVLHRRAGAVEDEAEAVVVEPAPVPRGGRAPFVMGVLLAAVVGIVVAGPLGLLLGAVGALVPVRLRAPAVVVVLAGAGVALSVLGVAERQSAGAWVSQGLGALTLGVLAAALVRAGVGVPERAPDAPPGSTTGAPDPRSSP
;
A
#
# COMPACT_ATOMS: atom_id res chain seq x y z
N SER A 1 6.16 11.02 11.78
CA SER A 1 6.80 10.57 13.03
C SER A 1 5.82 10.65 14.20
N ARG A 2 5.36 11.84 14.62
CA ARG A 2 4.48 12.01 15.81
C ARG A 2 3.28 11.06 15.90
N ARG A 3 2.52 10.89 14.80
CA ARG A 3 1.39 9.93 14.79
C ARG A 3 1.85 8.48 15.02
N ALA A 4 2.96 8.06 14.41
CA ALA A 4 3.47 6.70 14.59
C ALA A 4 3.92 6.46 16.05
N SER A 5 4.65 7.39 16.66
CA SER A 5 5.03 7.28 18.08
C SER A 5 3.80 7.28 19.00
N ALA A 6 2.79 8.11 18.73
CA ALA A 6 1.55 8.12 19.49
C ALA A 6 0.78 6.80 19.37
N THR A 7 0.70 6.22 18.16
CA THR A 7 0.07 4.92 17.94
C THR A 7 0.77 3.83 18.75
N VAL A 8 2.11 3.76 18.69
CA VAL A 8 2.87 2.74 19.45
C VAL A 8 2.74 2.96 20.96
N ALA A 9 2.80 4.21 21.44
CA ALA A 9 2.65 4.54 22.85
C ALA A 9 1.27 4.18 23.42
N ALA A 10 0.22 4.32 22.61
CA ALA A 10 -1.15 3.94 22.97
C ALA A 10 -1.44 2.45 22.81
N SER A 11 -0.55 1.69 22.16
CA SER A 11 -0.76 0.27 21.89
C SER A 11 -0.30 -0.59 23.08
N PRO A 12 -1.18 -1.46 23.61
CA PRO A 12 -0.80 -2.40 24.66
C PRO A 12 0.37 -3.30 24.23
N GLY A 13 1.22 -3.68 25.19
CA GLY A 13 2.36 -4.57 24.94
C GLY A 13 3.59 -3.88 24.34
N PHE A 14 3.60 -2.55 24.21
CA PHE A 14 4.78 -1.78 23.81
C PHE A 14 5.31 -0.94 24.98
N GLU A 15 6.62 -0.99 25.22
CA GLU A 15 7.31 -0.21 26.25
C GLU A 15 8.44 0.58 25.59
N GLU A 16 8.44 1.91 25.70
CA GLU A 16 9.59 2.70 25.27
C GLU A 16 10.77 2.44 26.20
N ILE A 17 11.88 1.96 25.65
CA ILE A 17 13.08 1.64 26.44
C ILE A 17 14.21 2.64 26.22
N TRP A 18 14.13 3.44 25.15
CA TRP A 18 15.14 4.44 24.84
C TRP A 18 14.63 5.43 23.78
N SER A 19 14.99 6.71 23.91
CA SER A 19 14.78 7.73 22.88
C SER A 19 15.95 8.73 22.82
N GLN A 20 16.20 9.29 21.64
CA GLN A 20 17.19 10.34 21.41
C GLN A 20 16.75 11.29 20.30
N GLY A 21 16.96 12.59 20.51
CA GLY A 21 16.57 13.64 19.56
C GLY A 21 15.21 14.25 19.93
N GLU A 22 14.73 15.17 19.11
CA GLU A 22 13.41 15.80 19.29
C GLU A 22 12.69 15.93 17.92
N GLY A 23 11.36 15.83 17.94
CA GLY A 23 10.52 16.18 16.78
C GLY A 23 10.63 15.20 15.61
N GLN A 24 11.25 15.64 14.50
CA GLN A 24 11.42 14.79 13.31
C GLN A 24 12.73 14.02 13.29
N GLU A 25 13.71 14.41 14.13
CA GLU A 25 15.00 13.72 14.25
C GLU A 25 15.02 12.73 15.41
N GLU A 26 13.90 12.60 16.13
CA GLU A 26 13.76 11.67 17.23
C GLU A 26 13.81 10.22 16.75
N ILE A 27 14.68 9.45 17.40
CA ILE A 27 14.76 8.00 17.27
C ILE A 27 14.31 7.42 18.61
N SER A 28 13.24 6.64 18.58
CA SER A 28 12.71 5.92 19.74
C SER A 28 12.83 4.40 19.53
N LEU A 29 13.19 3.67 20.58
CA LEU A 29 13.26 2.21 20.60
C LEU A 29 12.21 1.68 21.57
N TRP A 30 11.39 0.77 21.07
CA TRP A 30 10.28 0.17 21.79
C TRP A 30 10.51 -1.33 21.94
N ARG A 31 10.30 -1.85 23.15
CA ARG A 31 10.25 -3.28 23.42
C ARG A 31 8.80 -3.74 23.25
N VAL A 32 8.63 -4.88 22.58
CA VAL A 32 7.34 -5.58 22.51
C VAL A 32 7.30 -6.65 23.60
N GLU A 33 6.20 -6.75 24.33
CA GLU A 33 5.97 -7.81 25.31
C GLU A 33 5.88 -9.18 24.62
N GLY A 34 6.55 -10.17 25.19
CA GLY A 34 6.69 -11.51 24.62
C GLY A 34 8.01 -11.68 23.85
N ALA A 35 8.74 -12.76 24.13
CA ALA A 35 9.96 -13.07 23.41
C ALA A 35 9.62 -13.61 22.02
N ALA A 36 10.20 -13.03 20.96
CA ALA A 36 10.10 -13.57 19.62
C ALA A 36 10.81 -14.94 19.56
N ALA A 37 10.04 -16.01 19.46
CA ALA A 37 10.56 -17.35 19.21
C ALA A 37 10.77 -17.54 17.70
N PRO A 38 11.93 -18.03 17.22
CA PRO A 38 12.18 -18.24 15.79
C PRO A 38 11.24 -19.25 15.11
N ALA A 39 10.67 -20.16 15.90
CA ALA A 39 9.74 -21.18 15.48
C ALA A 39 8.74 -21.47 16.60
N ALA A 40 7.53 -21.86 16.22
CA ALA A 40 6.47 -22.33 17.12
C ALA A 40 5.67 -23.44 16.45
N ALA A 41 5.12 -24.36 17.23
CA ALA A 41 4.14 -25.31 16.75
C ALA A 41 2.74 -24.71 16.89
N VAL A 42 1.95 -24.77 15.82
CA VAL A 42 0.54 -24.38 15.80
C VAL A 42 -0.26 -25.66 15.59
N PRO A 43 -1.20 -26.04 16.48
CA PRO A 43 -2.06 -27.21 16.25
C PRO A 43 -2.77 -27.12 14.88
N GLU A 44 -2.85 -28.23 14.14
CA GLU A 44 -3.47 -28.22 12.80
C GLU A 44 -4.97 -27.89 12.87
N ASP A 45 -5.66 -28.29 13.94
CA ASP A 45 -7.06 -27.93 14.22
C ASP A 45 -7.24 -26.45 14.61
N ALA A 46 -6.15 -25.74 14.93
CA ALA A 46 -6.13 -24.30 15.16
C ALA A 46 -5.71 -23.51 13.91
N MET A 47 -5.57 -24.16 12.75
CA MET A 47 -5.35 -23.49 11.46
C MET A 47 -6.70 -23.08 10.85
N VAL A 48 -6.88 -21.79 10.57
CA VAL A 48 -8.11 -21.26 9.95
C VAL A 48 -7.89 -21.01 8.47
N ALA A 49 -8.63 -21.74 7.62
CA ALA A 49 -8.64 -21.50 6.17
C ALA A 49 -9.35 -20.17 5.88
N THR A 50 -8.62 -19.21 5.32
CA THR A 50 -9.11 -17.84 5.12
C THR A 50 -9.03 -17.44 3.66
N ASP A 51 -10.16 -16.99 3.10
CA ASP A 51 -10.18 -16.25 1.84
C ASP A 51 -9.98 -14.76 2.15
N GLY A 52 -8.76 -14.27 1.90
CA GLY A 52 -8.35 -12.97 2.39
C GLY A 52 -6.87 -12.69 2.19
N ALA A 53 -6.43 -11.59 2.80
CA ALA A 53 -5.05 -11.13 2.69
C ALA A 53 -4.29 -11.32 4.02
N PRO A 54 -2.95 -11.47 3.99
CA PRO A 54 -2.12 -11.59 5.19
C PRO A 54 -2.41 -10.51 6.26
N GLU A 55 -2.64 -9.28 5.83
CA GLU A 55 -2.96 -8.13 6.69
C GLU A 55 -4.34 -8.23 7.37
N GLY A 56 -5.24 -9.08 6.85
CA GLY A 56 -6.55 -9.34 7.46
C GLY A 56 -6.47 -10.01 8.82
N TRP A 57 -5.32 -10.58 9.18
CA TRP A 57 -5.05 -11.21 10.48
C TRP A 57 -5.45 -10.33 11.67
N PHE A 58 -5.14 -9.03 11.62
CA PHE A 58 -5.49 -8.09 12.70
C PHE A 58 -7.00 -7.90 12.85
N ALA A 59 -7.70 -7.77 11.72
CA ALA A 59 -9.14 -7.56 11.71
C ALA A 59 -9.90 -8.82 12.13
N LEU A 60 -9.44 -10.01 11.70
CA LEU A 60 -9.96 -11.31 12.11
C LEU A 60 -9.80 -11.52 13.61
N THR A 61 -8.61 -11.25 14.16
CA THR A 61 -8.34 -11.40 15.59
C THR A 61 -9.20 -10.47 16.43
N ALA A 62 -9.29 -9.21 16.03
CA ALA A 62 -10.08 -8.23 16.75
C ALA A 62 -11.61 -8.40 16.54
N ALA A 63 -12.04 -9.22 15.57
CA ALA A 63 -13.43 -9.69 15.42
C ALA A 63 -13.68 -11.05 16.08
N GLY A 64 -12.68 -11.64 16.75
CA GLY A 64 -12.80 -12.96 17.37
C GLY A 64 -13.01 -14.12 16.40
N LEU A 65 -12.76 -13.91 15.10
CA LEU A 65 -12.83 -14.95 14.06
C LEU A 65 -11.53 -15.76 13.98
N LEU A 66 -10.43 -15.23 14.50
CA LEU A 66 -9.15 -15.90 14.65
C LEU A 66 -8.64 -15.70 16.08
N GLN A 67 -8.34 -16.77 16.80
CA GLN A 67 -7.85 -16.67 18.17
C GLN A 67 -6.36 -16.27 18.19
N PRO A 68 -5.90 -15.48 19.18
CA PRO A 68 -4.48 -15.23 19.38
C PRO A 68 -3.73 -16.57 19.60
N GLY A 69 -2.86 -16.94 18.66
CA GLY A 69 -2.11 -18.21 18.69
C GLY A 69 -2.60 -19.26 17.68
N ALA A 70 -3.77 -19.06 17.06
CA ALA A 70 -4.18 -19.76 15.85
C ALA A 70 -3.35 -19.29 14.65
N GLY A 71 -3.17 -20.16 13.66
CA GLY A 71 -2.52 -19.82 12.41
C GLY A 71 -3.55 -19.60 11.30
N MET A 72 -3.28 -18.65 10.40
CA MET A 72 -4.10 -18.48 9.21
C MET A 72 -3.49 -19.25 8.03
N ARG A 73 -4.31 -19.94 7.24
CA ARG A 73 -3.91 -20.55 5.97
C ARG A 73 -4.74 -19.92 4.86
N LEU A 74 -4.09 -19.26 3.90
CA LEU A 74 -4.83 -18.65 2.80
C LEU A 74 -5.35 -19.72 1.83
N THR A 75 -6.62 -19.61 1.42
CA THR A 75 -7.24 -20.57 0.50
C THR A 75 -6.77 -20.38 -0.94
N GLY A 76 -6.64 -21.49 -1.68
CA GLY A 76 -6.48 -21.51 -3.14
C GLY A 76 -7.68 -22.14 -3.85
N GLU A 77 -7.62 -22.34 -5.18
CA GLU A 77 -8.77 -22.75 -6.04
C GLU A 77 -9.51 -24.03 -5.64
N ARG A 78 -8.93 -24.85 -4.76
CA ARG A 78 -9.44 -26.18 -4.41
C ARG A 78 -9.83 -26.32 -2.95
N GLN A 79 -9.69 -25.28 -2.14
CA GLN A 79 -9.97 -25.32 -0.70
C GLN A 79 -11.09 -24.34 -0.36
N GLU A 80 -12.11 -24.83 0.32
CA GLU A 80 -13.19 -24.02 0.86
C GLU A 80 -12.68 -23.21 2.06
N ALA A 81 -13.09 -21.96 2.17
CA ALA A 81 -12.66 -21.07 3.25
C ALA A 81 -13.55 -21.24 4.48
N ASP A 82 -12.95 -21.35 5.65
CA ASP A 82 -13.66 -21.29 6.93
C ASP A 82 -14.18 -19.88 7.18
N VAL A 83 -13.41 -18.86 6.77
CA VAL A 83 -13.73 -17.44 6.93
C VAL A 83 -13.37 -16.67 5.65
N THR A 84 -14.25 -15.77 5.23
CA THR A 84 -14.00 -14.90 4.08
C THR A 84 -13.89 -13.44 4.51
N THR A 85 -12.99 -12.69 3.89
CA THR A 85 -12.72 -11.28 4.22
C THR A 85 -12.63 -10.42 2.97
N ASP A 86 -12.87 -9.12 3.10
CA ASP A 86 -12.73 -8.14 2.02
C ASP A 86 -11.35 -7.47 1.94
N THR A 87 -10.34 -8.06 2.57
CA THR A 87 -9.02 -7.45 2.70
C THR A 87 -8.14 -7.67 1.47
N LEU A 88 -8.38 -8.75 0.71
CA LEU A 88 -7.63 -9.06 -0.50
C LEU A 88 -8.22 -8.33 -1.70
N ARG A 89 -7.81 -7.08 -1.91
CA ARG A 89 -8.43 -6.17 -2.89
C ARG A 89 -7.72 -6.18 -4.26
N TRP A 90 -8.50 -6.18 -5.35
CA TRP A 90 -8.00 -6.03 -6.73
C TRP A 90 -7.55 -4.59 -6.97
N GLN A 91 -6.24 -4.30 -6.80
CA GLN A 91 -5.69 -2.94 -6.82
C GLN A 91 -4.45 -2.82 -7.72
N ALA A 92 -4.30 -1.68 -8.39
CA ALA A 92 -3.08 -1.37 -9.11
C ALA A 92 -2.01 -0.86 -8.12
N LEU A 93 -0.78 -1.34 -8.26
CA LEU A 93 0.33 -0.99 -7.38
C LEU A 93 1.43 -0.23 -8.13
N ASN A 94 1.78 0.94 -7.61
CA ASN A 94 3.00 1.67 -7.92
C ASN A 94 4.09 1.34 -6.88
N SER A 95 4.95 0.38 -7.21
CA SER A 95 6.06 -0.04 -6.33
C SER A 95 7.13 1.04 -6.12
N GLY A 96 7.10 2.14 -6.89
CA GLY A 96 7.96 3.31 -6.70
C GLY A 96 7.49 4.27 -5.61
N ARG A 97 6.35 4.01 -4.97
CA ARG A 97 5.78 4.84 -3.89
C ARG A 97 5.70 4.08 -2.56
N PRO A 98 5.66 4.79 -1.42
CA PRO A 98 5.39 4.17 -0.13
C PRO A 98 4.08 3.38 -0.14
N PRO A 99 3.98 2.22 0.54
CA PRO A 99 2.79 1.36 0.52
C PRO A 99 1.47 2.08 0.79
N THR A 100 1.47 3.06 1.71
CA THR A 100 0.29 3.87 2.05
C THR A 100 -0.25 4.74 0.91
N ARG A 101 0.54 4.95 -0.15
CA ARG A 101 0.21 5.76 -1.34
C ARG A 101 0.45 5.01 -2.65
N GLY A 102 0.88 3.75 -2.56
CA GLY A 102 1.32 2.94 -3.69
C GLY A 102 0.16 2.21 -4.35
N SER A 103 -0.94 1.95 -3.62
CA SER A 103 -2.09 1.22 -4.14
C SER A 103 -3.21 2.15 -4.57
N SER A 104 -3.88 1.82 -5.68
CA SER A 104 -5.15 2.43 -6.08
C SER A 104 -6.29 2.06 -5.10
N PRO A 105 -7.49 2.61 -5.27
CA PRO A 105 -8.71 1.99 -4.77
C PRO A 105 -8.90 0.60 -5.39
N THR A 106 -9.80 -0.19 -4.80
CA THR A 106 -10.29 -1.45 -5.38
C THR A 106 -10.93 -1.17 -6.73
N LEU A 107 -10.46 -1.90 -7.73
CA LEU A 107 -10.85 -1.76 -9.13
C LEU A 107 -11.91 -2.82 -9.49
N PRO A 108 -12.71 -2.57 -10.54
CA PRO A 108 -13.57 -3.60 -11.10
C PRO A 108 -12.76 -4.79 -11.61
N ALA A 109 -13.34 -5.99 -11.57
CA ALA A 109 -12.70 -7.21 -12.07
C ALA A 109 -12.25 -7.11 -13.54
N SER A 110 -12.89 -6.23 -14.33
CA SER A 110 -12.54 -5.98 -15.73
C SER A 110 -11.33 -5.06 -15.94
N ASP A 111 -10.83 -4.39 -14.90
CA ASP A 111 -9.64 -3.54 -15.00
C ASP A 111 -8.38 -4.42 -15.05
N PRO A 112 -7.58 -4.36 -16.14
CA PRO A 112 -6.42 -5.23 -16.31
C PRO A 112 -5.17 -4.74 -15.57
N ARG A 113 -5.17 -3.52 -15.00
CA ARG A 113 -3.97 -2.93 -14.38
C ARG A 113 -3.38 -3.82 -13.28
N PRO A 114 -4.14 -4.41 -12.34
CA PRO A 114 -3.55 -5.23 -11.29
C PRO A 114 -2.87 -6.51 -11.80
N GLY A 115 -3.20 -6.95 -13.02
CA GLY A 115 -2.53 -8.08 -13.70
C GLY A 115 -1.37 -7.66 -14.64
N THR A 116 -1.17 -6.36 -14.86
CA THR A 116 -0.22 -5.84 -15.86
C THR A 116 1.14 -5.50 -15.24
N MET A 117 2.24 -5.83 -15.92
CA MET A 117 3.59 -5.46 -15.46
C MET A 117 3.71 -3.95 -15.25
N GLY A 118 4.33 -3.55 -14.13
CA GLY A 118 4.48 -2.14 -13.73
C GLY A 118 3.35 -1.61 -12.86
N THR A 119 2.17 -2.24 -12.90
CA THR A 119 0.99 -1.91 -12.09
C THR A 119 0.50 -3.10 -11.25
N ARG A 120 1.23 -4.22 -11.30
CA ARG A 120 0.83 -5.51 -10.72
C ARG A 120 0.79 -5.46 -9.20
N ALA A 121 -0.31 -5.90 -8.60
CA ALA A 121 -0.42 -6.09 -7.16
C ALA A 121 0.57 -7.15 -6.62
N LEU A 122 0.81 -7.12 -5.31
CA LEU A 122 1.54 -8.17 -4.62
C LEU A 122 0.61 -9.36 -4.38
N ALA A 123 0.93 -10.50 -4.99
CA ALA A 123 0.20 -11.74 -4.71
C ALA A 123 0.57 -12.25 -3.30
N PRO A 124 -0.42 -12.55 -2.43
CA PRO A 124 -0.14 -13.19 -1.16
C PRO A 124 0.47 -14.59 -1.33
N ALA A 125 1.19 -15.08 -0.32
CA ALA A 125 1.81 -16.40 -0.27
C ALA A 125 2.77 -16.78 -1.42
N GLY A 126 3.13 -15.83 -2.30
CA GLY A 126 4.03 -16.09 -3.43
C GLY A 126 3.45 -16.98 -4.54
N THR A 127 2.17 -17.36 -4.46
CA THR A 127 1.50 -18.19 -5.47
C THR A 127 0.90 -17.30 -6.57
N ARG A 128 0.87 -17.81 -7.82
CA ARG A 128 0.19 -17.15 -8.95
C ARG A 128 -1.31 -17.43 -8.99
N GLU A 129 -1.79 -18.37 -8.19
CA GLU A 129 -3.17 -18.84 -8.10
C GLU A 129 -3.76 -18.29 -6.80
N VAL A 130 -3.97 -16.97 -6.78
CA VAL A 130 -4.70 -16.31 -5.70
C VAL A 130 -6.17 -16.34 -6.09
N VAL A 131 -7.02 -16.83 -5.20
CA VAL A 131 -8.46 -16.96 -5.43
C VAL A 131 -9.18 -15.98 -4.52
N GLY A 132 -10.31 -15.47 -5.01
CA GLY A 132 -11.25 -14.74 -4.15
C GLY A 132 -10.93 -13.25 -3.93
N GLU A 133 -10.29 -12.61 -4.90
CA GLU A 133 -10.03 -11.18 -4.82
C GLU A 133 -11.32 -10.35 -4.76
N THR A 134 -11.35 -9.42 -3.81
CA THR A 134 -12.40 -8.44 -3.64
C THR A 134 -12.31 -7.41 -4.77
N THR A 135 -13.39 -7.28 -5.54
CA THR A 135 -13.46 -6.37 -6.69
C THR A 135 -14.55 -5.34 -6.52
N ARG A 136 -14.51 -4.25 -7.28
CA ARG A 136 -15.53 -3.21 -7.21
C ARG A 136 -16.68 -3.49 -8.17
N PHE A 137 -17.92 -3.29 -7.70
CA PHE A 137 -19.09 -3.21 -8.55
C PHE A 137 -19.71 -1.81 -8.54
N TYR A 138 -20.46 -1.52 -9.59
CA TYR A 138 -21.29 -0.33 -9.70
C TYR A 138 -22.76 -0.73 -9.86
N ARG A 139 -23.66 -0.04 -9.16
CA ARG A 139 -25.11 -0.15 -9.33
C ARG A 139 -25.56 0.90 -10.33
N GLY A 140 -26.46 0.54 -11.24
CA GLY A 140 -26.96 1.43 -12.28
C GLY A 140 -25.98 1.70 -13.43
N LEU A 141 -24.73 1.22 -13.36
CA LEU A 141 -23.69 1.32 -14.39
C LEU A 141 -23.09 -0.05 -14.70
N THR A 142 -22.55 -0.20 -15.91
CA THR A 142 -21.68 -1.34 -16.27
C THR A 142 -20.20 -0.94 -16.36
N GLY A 143 -19.90 0.34 -16.17
CA GLY A 143 -18.54 0.88 -16.18
C GLY A 143 -18.53 2.36 -15.83
N LEU A 144 -17.46 2.79 -15.18
CA LEU A 144 -17.21 4.17 -14.79
C LEU A 144 -15.72 4.45 -15.02
N ALA A 145 -15.40 5.54 -15.71
CA ALA A 145 -14.03 5.93 -15.97
C ALA A 145 -13.90 7.45 -15.99
N THR A 146 -12.75 7.97 -15.59
CA THR A 146 -12.41 9.39 -15.68
C THR A 146 -11.15 9.60 -16.52
N SER A 147 -10.95 10.82 -17.03
CA SER A 147 -9.72 11.18 -17.76
C SER A 147 -8.48 11.10 -16.87
N SER A 148 -8.64 11.47 -15.59
CA SER A 148 -7.63 11.34 -14.55
C SER A 148 -8.29 11.17 -13.18
N SER A 149 -7.52 10.76 -12.19
CA SER A 149 -8.00 10.52 -10.83
C SER A 149 -6.87 10.79 -9.84
N ALA A 150 -7.16 11.57 -8.80
CA ALA A 150 -6.24 11.81 -7.69
C ALA A 150 -6.06 10.58 -6.79
N ALA A 151 -6.86 9.53 -7.01
CA ALA A 151 -6.69 8.23 -6.39
C ALA A 151 -5.76 7.29 -7.19
N ASP A 152 -5.40 7.64 -8.43
CA ASP A 152 -4.44 6.86 -9.21
C ASP A 152 -3.03 7.00 -8.60
N PRO A 153 -2.38 5.90 -8.17
CA PRO A 153 -1.06 5.97 -7.54
C PRO A 153 0.06 6.42 -8.50
N PHE A 154 -0.22 6.56 -9.80
CA PHE A 154 0.68 7.12 -10.80
C PHE A 154 0.40 8.59 -11.11
N ALA A 155 -0.69 9.17 -10.59
CA ALA A 155 -1.03 10.57 -10.82
C ALA A 155 0.02 11.53 -10.22
N PRO A 156 0.34 12.64 -10.92
CA PRO A 156 1.23 13.67 -10.38
C PRO A 156 0.65 14.34 -9.14
N PHE A 157 -0.67 14.54 -9.09
CA PHE A 157 -1.38 15.17 -7.97
C PHE A 157 -2.22 14.16 -7.18
N TRP A 158 -1.58 13.11 -6.67
CA TRP A 158 -2.24 12.11 -5.83
C TRP A 158 -2.69 12.70 -4.49
N ARG A 159 -3.90 12.32 -4.04
CA ARG A 159 -4.50 12.77 -2.78
C ARG A 159 -4.86 11.64 -1.82
N GLY A 160 -5.53 10.60 -2.31
CA GLY A 160 -6.06 9.52 -1.46
C GLY A 160 -6.97 8.60 -2.24
N ALA A 161 -7.25 7.41 -1.69
CA ALA A 161 -8.09 6.41 -2.36
C ALA A 161 -9.56 6.82 -2.40
N GLY A 162 -10.02 7.57 -1.39
CA GLY A 162 -11.36 8.16 -1.37
C GLY A 162 -11.60 9.26 -2.39
N GLN A 163 -10.56 9.73 -3.09
CA GLN A 163 -10.65 10.79 -4.09
C GLN A 163 -10.79 10.25 -5.52
N GLY A 164 -11.26 9.00 -5.63
CA GLY A 164 -11.34 8.24 -6.87
C GLY A 164 -12.72 8.27 -7.51
N GLU A 165 -12.83 7.60 -8.64
CA GLU A 165 -14.05 7.45 -9.43
C GLU A 165 -15.26 6.96 -8.62
N PRO A 166 -15.14 6.04 -7.64
CA PRO A 166 -16.30 5.59 -6.87
C PRO A 166 -17.02 6.69 -6.09
N ALA A 167 -16.32 7.76 -5.70
CA ALA A 167 -16.89 8.91 -5.01
C ALA A 167 -17.79 9.78 -5.91
N LEU A 168 -17.94 9.45 -7.20
CA LEU A 168 -18.95 10.07 -8.06
C LEU A 168 -20.36 9.49 -7.84
N VAL A 169 -20.46 8.33 -7.18
CA VAL A 169 -21.69 7.51 -7.15
C VAL A 169 -21.86 6.78 -5.81
N ASP A 170 -21.21 7.23 -4.76
CA ASP A 170 -21.24 6.56 -3.46
C ASP A 170 -22.34 7.07 -2.53
N GLY A 171 -22.99 8.19 -2.90
CA GLY A 171 -24.07 8.81 -2.14
C GLY A 171 -23.61 9.51 -0.85
N ASP A 172 -22.30 9.74 -0.67
CA ASP A 172 -21.75 10.47 0.47
C ASP A 172 -21.41 11.92 0.09
N SER A 173 -22.10 12.87 0.70
CA SER A 173 -21.93 14.28 0.35
C SER A 173 -20.59 14.89 0.75
N GLU A 174 -19.78 14.21 1.56
CA GLU A 174 -18.45 14.67 1.98
C GLU A 174 -17.30 13.98 1.24
N THR A 175 -17.57 12.99 0.39
CA THR A 175 -16.57 12.42 -0.52
C THR A 175 -16.63 13.16 -1.86
N ALA A 176 -15.54 13.07 -2.62
CA ALA A 176 -15.50 13.62 -3.97
C ALA A 176 -14.49 12.87 -4.81
N TRP A 177 -14.79 12.66 -6.09
CA TRP A 177 -13.74 12.43 -7.06
C TRP A 177 -12.97 13.74 -7.28
N VAL A 178 -11.64 13.67 -7.39
CA VAL A 178 -10.77 14.81 -7.72
C VAL A 178 -9.86 14.46 -8.88
N SER A 179 -9.66 15.39 -9.82
CA SER A 179 -8.74 15.18 -10.95
C SER A 179 -7.27 15.11 -10.50
N GLY A 180 -6.48 14.28 -11.19
CA GLY A 180 -5.12 13.94 -10.76
C GLY A 180 -4.00 14.51 -11.63
N ASP A 181 -4.31 15.16 -12.75
CA ASP A 181 -3.34 15.52 -13.81
C ASP A 181 -3.08 17.03 -13.98
N GLY A 182 -3.91 17.90 -13.38
CA GLY A 182 -3.80 19.36 -13.54
C GLY A 182 -4.24 19.87 -14.91
N GLU A 183 -5.02 19.09 -15.66
CA GLU A 183 -5.58 19.49 -16.94
C GLU A 183 -6.85 20.32 -16.77
N ALA A 184 -7.00 21.37 -17.60
CA ALA A 184 -8.14 22.28 -17.54
C ALA A 184 -9.46 21.64 -18.00
N ARG A 185 -9.38 20.53 -18.74
CA ARG A 185 -10.52 19.74 -19.19
C ARG A 185 -10.45 18.34 -18.60
N GLN A 186 -11.55 17.90 -18.03
CA GLN A 186 -11.70 16.55 -17.50
C GLN A 186 -12.92 15.88 -18.12
N GLN A 187 -12.90 14.55 -18.15
CA GLN A 187 -14.00 13.74 -18.66
C GLN A 187 -14.41 12.71 -17.62
N VAL A 188 -15.71 12.56 -17.43
CA VAL A 188 -16.33 11.44 -16.69
C VAL A 188 -17.17 10.64 -17.67
N THR A 189 -16.85 9.36 -17.86
CA THR A 189 -17.59 8.48 -18.76
C THR A 189 -18.35 7.41 -17.98
N LEU A 190 -19.68 7.45 -18.09
CA LEU A 190 -20.60 6.47 -17.54
C LEU A 190 -20.99 5.47 -18.64
N THR A 191 -20.75 4.18 -18.42
CA THR A 191 -21.29 3.12 -19.28
C THR A 191 -22.59 2.61 -18.68
N LEU A 192 -23.69 2.80 -19.42
CA LEU A 192 -25.05 2.55 -18.93
C LEU A 192 -25.55 1.16 -19.34
N PRO A 193 -26.38 0.51 -18.50
CA PRO A 193 -27.05 -0.73 -18.86
C PRO A 193 -28.00 -0.52 -20.05
N LYS A 194 -28.26 -1.61 -20.79
CA LYS A 194 -29.20 -1.59 -21.92
C LYS A 194 -30.58 -1.08 -21.48
N GLY A 195 -31.18 -0.19 -22.27
CA GLY A 195 -32.49 0.40 -21.97
C GLY A 195 -32.47 1.65 -21.09
N ALA A 196 -31.31 2.12 -20.62
CA ALA A 196 -31.22 3.35 -19.82
C ALA A 196 -31.58 4.60 -20.66
N GLN A 197 -32.52 5.41 -20.15
CA GLN A 197 -33.11 6.57 -20.84
C GLN A 197 -33.10 7.82 -19.94
N PRO A 198 -31.92 8.34 -19.56
CA PRO A 198 -31.87 9.51 -18.68
C PRO A 198 -32.38 10.78 -19.38
N ASP A 199 -33.15 11.56 -18.64
CA ASP A 199 -33.71 12.86 -19.03
C ASP A 199 -32.72 14.01 -18.78
N ALA A 200 -31.86 13.88 -17.77
CA ALA A 200 -30.80 14.83 -17.47
C ALA A 200 -29.65 14.19 -16.69
N VAL A 201 -28.51 14.87 -16.66
CA VAL A 201 -27.40 14.58 -15.74
C VAL A 201 -27.30 15.72 -14.73
N LEU A 202 -27.21 15.36 -13.45
CA LEU A 202 -26.85 16.29 -12.38
C LEU A 202 -25.40 16.04 -11.98
N VAL A 203 -24.61 17.11 -11.89
CA VAL A 203 -23.21 17.07 -11.46
C VAL A 203 -23.07 17.98 -10.26
N HIS A 204 -22.77 17.40 -9.10
CA HIS A 204 -22.60 18.10 -7.85
C HIS A 204 -21.13 18.47 -7.67
N GLU A 205 -20.81 19.75 -7.86
CA GLU A 205 -19.47 20.30 -7.73
C GLU A 205 -18.95 20.11 -6.29
N ALA A 206 -17.69 19.69 -6.17
CA ALA A 206 -16.97 19.69 -4.90
C ALA A 206 -16.40 21.08 -4.63
N TRP A 207 -16.15 21.38 -3.35
CA TRP A 207 -15.60 22.66 -2.93
C TRP A 207 -14.44 22.45 -1.96
N GLY A 208 -13.52 23.40 -1.93
CA GLY A 208 -12.30 23.37 -1.13
C GLY A 208 -11.36 24.47 -1.58
N GLY A 209 -10.50 24.98 -0.68
CA GLY A 209 -9.61 26.10 -0.99
C GLY A 209 -8.55 25.80 -2.06
N ASP A 210 -8.34 24.53 -2.37
CA ASP A 210 -7.36 23.99 -3.30
C ASP A 210 -8.00 23.37 -4.56
N LEU A 211 -9.33 23.38 -4.67
CA LEU A 211 -10.07 22.93 -5.85
C LEU A 211 -10.40 24.11 -6.78
N GLY A 212 -10.32 23.85 -8.08
CA GLY A 212 -10.71 24.76 -9.14
C GLY A 212 -12.22 24.83 -9.31
N GLU A 213 -12.75 26.03 -9.56
CA GLU A 213 -14.16 26.21 -9.94
C GLU A 213 -14.44 25.55 -11.30
N ILE A 214 -15.50 24.76 -11.38
CA ILE A 214 -16.02 24.25 -12.65
C ILE A 214 -16.77 25.38 -13.35
N THR A 215 -16.32 25.72 -14.55
CA THR A 215 -16.85 26.83 -15.37
C THR A 215 -17.86 26.38 -16.42
N SER A 216 -17.77 25.13 -16.88
CA SER A 216 -18.76 24.54 -17.77
C SER A 216 -18.83 23.02 -17.58
N VAL A 217 -20.03 22.49 -17.77
CA VAL A 217 -20.34 21.06 -17.82
C VAL A 217 -21.13 20.80 -19.10
N SER A 218 -20.77 19.81 -19.89
CA SER A 218 -21.50 19.44 -21.11
C SER A 218 -21.55 17.94 -21.33
N VAL A 219 -22.53 17.48 -22.11
CA VAL A 219 -22.65 16.08 -22.57
C VAL A 219 -22.91 16.10 -24.08
N GLY A 220 -21.89 15.79 -24.87
CA GLY A 220 -21.93 16.00 -26.32
C GLY A 220 -22.19 17.48 -26.64
N ASP A 221 -23.18 17.77 -27.49
CA ASP A 221 -23.53 19.15 -27.87
C ASP A 221 -24.47 19.84 -26.85
N ARG A 222 -24.81 19.19 -25.73
CA ARG A 222 -25.70 19.74 -24.69
C ARG A 222 -24.88 20.42 -23.60
N GLU A 223 -25.11 21.72 -23.40
CA GLU A 223 -24.51 22.48 -22.31
C GLU A 223 -25.35 22.41 -21.03
N GLY A 224 -24.67 22.36 -19.88
CA GLY A 224 -25.25 22.41 -18.55
C GLY A 224 -25.52 23.82 -18.07
N SER A 225 -26.45 23.93 -17.13
CA SER A 225 -26.73 25.19 -16.41
C SER A 225 -26.56 24.99 -14.91
N LYS A 226 -25.93 25.96 -14.24
CA LYS A 226 -25.79 26.02 -12.78
C LYS A 226 -26.60 27.21 -12.23
N PRO A 227 -27.71 26.98 -11.50
CA PRO A 227 -28.47 28.06 -10.88
C PRO A 227 -27.62 28.89 -9.91
N GLN A 228 -27.93 30.18 -9.75
CA GLN A 228 -27.21 31.05 -8.81
C GLN A 228 -27.35 30.52 -7.37
N GLY A 229 -26.24 30.38 -6.66
CA GLY A 229 -26.20 29.85 -5.29
C GLY A 229 -26.31 28.32 -5.21
N SER A 230 -26.37 27.62 -6.34
CA SER A 230 -26.30 26.16 -6.40
C SER A 230 -24.88 25.69 -6.71
N TRP A 231 -24.53 24.52 -6.18
CA TRP A 231 -23.33 23.76 -6.53
C TRP A 231 -23.63 22.61 -7.49
N THR A 232 -24.81 22.61 -8.11
CA THR A 232 -25.28 21.53 -8.97
C THR A 232 -25.48 22.04 -10.39
N TRP A 233 -24.78 21.43 -11.33
CA TRP A 233 -24.99 21.60 -12.76
C TRP A 233 -26.05 20.62 -13.24
N ARG A 234 -27.00 21.10 -14.04
CA ARG A 234 -27.97 20.24 -14.74
C ARG A 234 -27.76 20.31 -16.23
N VAL A 235 -27.47 19.17 -16.86
CA VAL A 235 -27.34 19.02 -18.31
C VAL A 235 -28.58 18.29 -18.85
N PRO A 236 -29.48 18.97 -19.59
CA PRO A 236 -30.69 18.35 -20.12
C PRO A 236 -30.37 17.40 -21.29
N LEU A 237 -30.85 16.17 -21.20
CA LEU A 237 -30.80 15.16 -22.25
C LEU A 237 -32.16 15.12 -22.99
N ASP A 238 -32.50 14.00 -23.59
CA ASP A 238 -33.70 13.82 -24.45
C ASP A 238 -34.48 12.55 -24.12
N GLY A 239 -34.14 11.84 -23.03
CA GLY A 239 -34.77 10.58 -22.65
C GLY A 239 -34.56 9.45 -23.66
N THR A 240 -33.63 9.58 -24.62
CA THR A 240 -33.32 8.50 -25.55
C THR A 240 -32.40 7.46 -24.94
N GLU A 241 -32.50 6.22 -25.42
CA GLU A 241 -31.67 5.12 -24.94
C GLU A 241 -30.20 5.39 -25.24
N ARG A 242 -29.35 5.32 -24.20
CA ARG A 242 -27.91 5.51 -24.31
C ARG A 242 -27.17 4.36 -23.62
N ARG A 243 -26.03 3.97 -24.18
CA ARG A 243 -25.11 2.98 -23.58
C ARG A 243 -23.86 3.61 -22.99
N SER A 244 -23.57 4.84 -23.35
CA SER A 244 -22.44 5.61 -22.84
C SER A 244 -22.83 7.07 -22.75
N LEU A 245 -22.36 7.72 -21.70
CA LEU A 245 -22.52 9.14 -21.45
C LEU A 245 -21.16 9.70 -21.01
N THR A 246 -20.61 10.63 -21.78
CA THR A 246 -19.37 11.34 -21.44
C THR A 246 -19.73 12.77 -21.03
N ILE A 247 -19.37 13.12 -19.81
CA ILE A 247 -19.51 14.43 -19.20
C ILE A 247 -18.16 15.14 -19.34
N ASP A 248 -18.15 16.26 -20.06
CA ASP A 248 -16.99 17.13 -20.16
C ASP A 248 -17.08 18.23 -19.09
N LEU A 249 -16.01 18.36 -18.30
CA LEU A 249 -15.86 19.37 -17.25
C LEU A 249 -14.73 20.32 -17.66
N THR A 250 -14.94 21.63 -17.55
CA THR A 250 -13.89 22.63 -17.82
C THR A 250 -13.71 23.57 -16.64
N THR A 251 -12.46 23.81 -16.26
CA THR A 251 -12.08 24.80 -15.24
C THR A 251 -11.24 25.95 -15.84
N ARG A 252 -11.03 27.02 -15.06
CA ARG A 252 -10.11 28.09 -15.46
C ARG A 252 -8.68 27.62 -15.28
N GLY A 253 -7.88 27.74 -16.35
CA GLY A 253 -6.46 27.47 -16.31
C GLY A 253 -5.94 27.08 -17.70
N SER A 254 -4.62 27.08 -17.86
CA SER A 254 -3.96 26.43 -18.98
C SER A 254 -3.62 24.98 -18.64
N ALA A 255 -3.50 24.13 -19.66
CA ALA A 255 -3.04 22.75 -19.51
C ALA A 255 -1.74 22.67 -18.68
N GLY A 256 -1.70 21.79 -17.68
CA GLY A 256 -0.58 21.58 -16.77
C GLY A 256 -0.41 22.60 -15.64
N ASP A 257 -1.29 23.61 -15.53
CA ASP A 257 -1.30 24.61 -14.46
C ASP A 257 -2.73 24.90 -13.96
N ALA A 258 -3.70 24.07 -14.36
CA ALA A 258 -5.06 24.21 -13.87
C ALA A 258 -5.17 23.60 -12.47
N PRO A 259 -5.88 24.26 -11.53
CA PRO A 259 -6.19 23.65 -10.25
C PRO A 259 -7.01 22.37 -10.46
N PRO A 260 -6.84 21.34 -9.61
CA PRO A 260 -7.63 20.12 -9.69
C PRO A 260 -9.11 20.45 -9.50
N VAL A 261 -9.99 19.78 -10.23
CA VAL A 261 -11.44 19.92 -10.06
C VAL A 261 -11.98 18.73 -9.29
N GLY A 262 -13.11 18.90 -8.59
CA GLY A 262 -13.78 17.80 -7.93
C GLY A 262 -15.28 17.76 -8.16
N VAL A 263 -15.83 16.56 -8.10
CA VAL A 263 -17.27 16.27 -8.21
C VAL A 263 -17.63 15.30 -7.08
N ARG A 264 -18.63 15.67 -6.28
CA ARG A 264 -19.10 14.88 -5.13
C ARG A 264 -20.09 13.80 -5.50
N GLU A 265 -20.89 14.04 -6.53
CA GLU A 265 -21.91 13.08 -6.94
C GLU A 265 -22.32 13.38 -8.39
N VAL A 266 -22.70 12.33 -9.12
CA VAL A 266 -23.32 12.38 -10.44
C VAL A 266 -24.63 11.62 -10.36
N GLU A 267 -25.75 12.28 -10.71
CA GLU A 267 -27.07 11.66 -10.74
C GLU A 267 -27.66 11.66 -12.16
N LEU A 268 -28.52 10.69 -12.43
CA LEU A 268 -29.26 10.57 -13.69
C LEU A 268 -30.76 10.75 -13.45
N GLU A 269 -31.31 11.92 -13.78
CA GLU A 269 -32.76 12.13 -13.76
C GLU A 269 -33.43 11.24 -14.81
N GLY A 270 -34.51 10.53 -14.45
CA GLY A 270 -35.17 9.57 -15.35
C GLY A 270 -34.34 8.32 -15.69
N GLY A 271 -33.13 8.18 -15.12
CA GLY A 271 -32.21 7.08 -15.32
C GLY A 271 -32.18 6.08 -14.14
N PRO A 272 -31.26 5.10 -14.19
CA PRO A 272 -31.00 4.23 -13.05
C PRO A 272 -30.38 5.00 -11.88
N GLN A 273 -30.68 4.57 -10.65
CA GLN A 273 -29.96 5.04 -9.46
C GLN A 273 -28.53 4.50 -9.48
N LEU A 274 -27.56 5.39 -9.28
CA LEU A 274 -26.16 5.06 -9.26
C LEU A 274 -25.73 4.62 -7.85
N GLY A 275 -24.67 3.82 -7.77
CA GLY A 275 -24.17 3.26 -6.52
C GLY A 275 -22.85 2.54 -6.70
N THR A 276 -22.13 2.27 -5.63
CA THR A 276 -20.92 1.43 -5.64
C THR A 276 -20.82 0.56 -4.38
N GLY A 277 -20.05 -0.51 -4.47
CA GLY A 277 -19.73 -1.41 -3.37
C GLY A 277 -18.61 -2.36 -3.78
N LEU A 278 -18.18 -3.22 -2.85
CA LEU A 278 -17.21 -4.27 -3.16
C LEU A 278 -17.89 -5.64 -3.21
N GLU A 279 -17.44 -6.48 -4.12
CA GLU A 279 -17.87 -7.86 -4.29
C GLU A 279 -16.81 -8.78 -3.72
N ILE A 280 -17.25 -9.66 -2.82
CA ILE A 280 -16.43 -10.63 -2.09
C ILE A 280 -16.86 -12.01 -2.56
N THR A 281 -15.94 -12.98 -2.54
CA THR A 281 -16.27 -14.39 -2.78
C THR A 281 -17.40 -14.87 -1.88
N ALA A 282 -18.37 -15.57 -2.44
CA ALA A 282 -19.42 -16.19 -1.65
C ALA A 282 -18.86 -17.44 -0.93
N GLY A 283 -19.33 -17.68 0.29
CA GLY A 283 -18.98 -18.85 1.10
C GLY A 283 -20.00 -19.06 2.22
N GLU A 284 -20.02 -20.26 2.82
CA GLU A 284 -20.96 -20.63 3.89
C GLU A 284 -20.48 -20.19 5.30
N GLY A 285 -19.19 -19.87 5.45
CA GLY A 285 -18.57 -19.45 6.71
C GLY A 285 -18.81 -17.97 7.08
N PRO A 286 -18.23 -17.48 8.20
CA PRO A 286 -18.28 -16.08 8.55
C PRO A 286 -17.68 -15.17 7.49
N VAL A 287 -18.27 -14.00 7.34
CA VAL A 287 -17.81 -12.95 6.43
C VAL A 287 -17.39 -11.72 7.23
N LEU A 288 -16.15 -11.27 7.01
CA LEU A 288 -15.59 -10.07 7.62
C LEU A 288 -15.50 -8.92 6.62
N LEU A 289 -16.19 -7.83 6.94
CA LEU A 289 -16.19 -6.59 6.18
C LEU A 289 -15.34 -5.55 6.93
N THR A 290 -14.42 -4.92 6.21
CA THR A 290 -13.49 -3.94 6.75
C THR A 290 -13.54 -2.65 5.96
N ARG A 291 -13.54 -1.53 6.68
CA ARG A 291 -13.25 -0.22 6.07
C ARG A 291 -11.80 -0.19 5.60
N ASP A 292 -11.56 0.48 4.48
CA ASP A 292 -10.21 0.74 3.97
C ASP A 292 -9.29 1.29 5.09
N PRO A 293 -8.16 0.63 5.40
CA PRO A 293 -7.27 1.06 6.47
C PRO A 293 -6.67 2.45 6.26
N ARG A 294 -6.68 2.98 5.02
CA ARG A 294 -6.31 4.38 4.74
C ARG A 294 -7.28 5.36 5.42
N ALA A 295 -8.53 4.94 5.67
CA ALA A 295 -9.54 5.72 6.38
C ALA A 295 -9.23 5.90 7.87
N ALA A 296 -8.31 5.12 8.45
CA ALA A 296 -7.97 5.19 9.87
C ALA A 296 -7.43 6.58 10.27
N ALA A 297 -6.67 7.23 9.39
CA ALA A 297 -6.15 8.58 9.66
C ALA A 297 -7.16 9.68 9.35
N GLU A 298 -8.02 9.47 8.36
CA GLU A 298 -9.04 10.41 7.89
C GLU A 298 -10.05 9.61 7.07
N VAL A 299 -11.34 9.67 7.42
CA VAL A 299 -12.37 8.83 6.80
C VAL A 299 -12.38 8.98 5.27
N ALA A 300 -12.29 10.23 4.78
CA ALA A 300 -12.30 10.57 3.35
C ALA A 300 -11.02 10.15 2.59
N ALA A 301 -9.96 9.69 3.26
CA ALA A 301 -8.76 9.19 2.61
C ALA A 301 -8.91 7.75 2.10
N GLY A 302 -9.82 6.97 2.69
CA GLY A 302 -10.13 5.60 2.28
C GLY A 302 -11.21 5.53 1.20
N GLU A 303 -11.29 4.40 0.50
CA GLU A 303 -12.21 4.22 -0.65
C GLU A 303 -13.67 3.89 -0.29
N ASP A 304 -13.96 3.67 1.00
CA ASP A 304 -15.29 3.33 1.49
C ASP A 304 -16.04 4.61 1.90
N PRO A 305 -17.29 4.83 1.45
CA PRO A 305 -18.11 5.96 1.88
C PRO A 305 -18.57 5.79 3.34
N ALA A 306 -19.48 6.63 3.83
CA ALA A 306 -20.09 6.50 5.15
C ALA A 306 -20.53 5.05 5.47
N ASN A 307 -21.11 4.36 4.49
CA ASN A 307 -21.65 3.02 4.62
C ASN A 307 -20.72 1.97 4.02
N LEU A 308 -20.63 0.79 4.63
CA LEU A 308 -19.98 -0.35 4.00
C LEU A 308 -21.01 -1.12 3.18
N VAL A 309 -20.85 -1.11 1.85
CA VAL A 309 -21.70 -1.85 0.91
C VAL A 309 -20.90 -2.99 0.30
N ARG A 310 -21.36 -4.22 0.51
CA ARG A 310 -20.67 -5.44 0.08
C ARG A 310 -21.63 -6.44 -0.54
N ARG A 311 -21.24 -7.08 -1.64
CA ARG A 311 -21.94 -8.25 -2.19
C ARG A 311 -21.24 -9.50 -1.68
N VAL A 312 -21.98 -10.34 -0.95
CA VAL A 312 -21.46 -11.48 -0.18
C VAL A 312 -22.07 -12.82 -0.56
N GLY A 313 -23.04 -12.83 -1.49
CA GLY A 313 -23.79 -14.03 -1.87
C GLY A 313 -24.87 -14.42 -0.84
N ASP A 314 -25.29 -15.69 -0.89
CA ASP A 314 -26.27 -16.26 0.03
C ASP A 314 -25.62 -16.53 1.39
N LEU A 315 -26.23 -16.01 2.44
CA LEU A 315 -25.76 -16.13 3.83
C LEU A 315 -26.82 -16.80 4.69
N PRO A 316 -26.43 -17.69 5.62
CA PRO A 316 -27.35 -18.21 6.63
C PRO A 316 -27.74 -17.13 7.65
N GLU A 317 -28.63 -17.48 8.58
CA GLU A 317 -28.94 -16.63 9.73
C GLU A 317 -27.66 -16.39 10.54
N SER A 318 -27.32 -15.12 10.74
CA SER A 318 -26.00 -14.70 11.19
C SER A 318 -26.09 -13.73 12.37
N ARG A 319 -25.29 -14.00 13.40
CA ARG A 319 -24.97 -13.01 14.44
C ARG A 319 -24.15 -11.88 13.83
N VAL A 320 -24.46 -10.65 14.18
CA VAL A 320 -23.72 -9.47 13.72
C VAL A 320 -22.80 -8.98 14.84
N GLN A 321 -21.51 -8.89 14.55
CA GLN A 321 -20.55 -8.19 15.40
C GLN A 321 -20.07 -6.96 14.65
N ALA A 322 -20.36 -5.77 15.18
CA ALA A 322 -20.02 -4.51 14.54
C ALA A 322 -19.10 -3.68 15.44
N ALA A 323 -18.22 -2.91 14.81
CA ALA A 323 -17.46 -1.86 15.47
C ALA A 323 -17.64 -0.56 14.69
N VAL A 324 -17.84 0.53 15.41
CA VAL A 324 -18.06 1.87 14.88
C VAL A 324 -17.02 2.83 15.42
N ARG A 325 -16.81 3.93 14.70
CA ARG A 325 -15.96 5.05 15.12
C ARG A 325 -16.70 6.35 14.86
N VAL A 326 -16.39 7.40 15.63
CA VAL A 326 -16.90 8.73 15.33
C VAL A 326 -16.36 9.20 13.98
N ARG A 327 -17.21 9.85 13.18
CA ARG A 327 -16.80 10.57 11.99
C ARG A 327 -16.58 12.02 12.38
N PRO A 328 -15.33 12.54 12.36
CA PRO A 328 -15.07 13.94 12.62
C PRO A 328 -15.84 14.82 11.65
N GLY A 329 -16.59 15.78 12.17
CA GLY A 329 -17.56 16.57 11.42
C GLY A 329 -18.66 17.10 12.33
N ASP A 330 -19.50 18.00 11.80
CA ASP A 330 -20.60 18.61 12.57
C ASP A 330 -21.53 17.55 13.16
N ALA A 331 -21.87 16.51 12.40
CA ALA A 331 -22.72 15.42 12.89
C ALA A 331 -22.06 14.61 14.03
N GLY A 332 -20.74 14.39 13.96
CA GLY A 332 -20.00 13.71 15.04
C GLY A 332 -19.92 14.58 16.29
N GLN A 333 -19.73 15.88 16.12
CA GLN A 333 -19.79 16.85 17.21
C GLN A 333 -21.17 16.89 17.86
N ASP A 334 -22.25 16.96 17.06
CA ASP A 334 -23.62 16.99 17.57
C ASP A 334 -23.97 15.72 18.35
N LEU A 335 -23.50 14.56 17.87
CA LEU A 335 -23.63 13.29 18.58
C LEU A 335 -23.02 13.35 19.99
N LEU A 336 -21.82 13.92 20.11
CA LEU A 336 -21.12 14.01 21.40
C LEU A 336 -21.67 15.12 22.30
N ALA A 337 -22.06 16.25 21.71
CA ALA A 337 -22.60 17.42 22.42
C ALA A 337 -24.02 17.17 23.00
N ALA A 338 -24.72 16.13 22.53
CA ALA A 338 -26.05 15.78 22.98
C ALA A 338 -26.13 15.66 24.53
N PRO A 339 -27.17 16.21 25.19
CA PRO A 339 -28.41 16.72 24.60
C PRO A 339 -28.35 18.18 24.10
N TRP A 340 -27.19 18.83 24.17
CA TRP A 340 -27.00 20.15 23.58
C TRP A 340 -26.74 20.02 22.07
N SER A 341 -26.99 21.08 21.31
CA SER A 341 -26.37 21.24 19.99
C SER A 341 -25.29 22.30 20.07
N LEU A 342 -24.19 22.06 19.37
CA LEU A 342 -23.00 22.91 19.47
C LEU A 342 -22.55 23.36 18.10
N GLN A 343 -22.27 24.64 17.96
CA GLN A 343 -21.64 25.20 16.77
C GLN A 343 -20.43 26.04 17.15
N GLY A 344 -19.28 25.75 16.53
CA GLY A 344 -18.13 26.65 16.54
C GLY A 344 -18.18 27.55 15.31
N SER A 345 -17.81 28.81 15.45
CA SER A 345 -17.75 29.76 14.32
C SER A 345 -16.76 29.36 13.23
N THR A 346 -15.81 28.47 13.54
CA THR A 346 -14.86 27.91 12.59
C THR A 346 -14.59 26.44 12.91
N PRO A 347 -14.29 25.61 11.90
CA PRO A 347 -13.67 24.32 12.11
C PRO A 347 -12.27 24.47 12.76
N PRO A 348 -11.65 23.37 13.21
CA PRO A 348 -10.25 23.37 13.59
C PRO A 348 -9.31 23.78 12.44
N ASP A 349 -8.16 24.37 12.77
CA ASP A 349 -7.11 24.73 11.78
C ASP A 349 -6.47 23.47 11.14
N ASP A 350 -6.26 23.49 9.81
CA ASP A 350 -6.10 22.30 8.95
C ASP A 350 -4.97 21.28 9.28
N ALA A 351 -5.18 20.06 8.75
CA ALA A 351 -4.38 18.82 8.70
C ALA A 351 -4.41 17.89 9.93
N ALA A 352 -4.84 18.35 11.11
CA ALA A 352 -4.96 17.52 12.31
C ALA A 352 -6.41 17.16 12.68
N GLY A 353 -7.38 18.04 12.38
CA GLY A 353 -8.80 17.86 12.76
C GLY A 353 -9.58 16.78 12.00
N SER A 354 -8.95 15.98 11.14
CA SER A 354 -9.64 14.96 10.32
C SER A 354 -9.61 13.55 10.91
N ALA A 355 -8.85 13.31 11.98
CA ALA A 355 -8.73 11.98 12.59
C ALA A 355 -9.73 11.74 13.73
N ASP A 356 -9.98 12.77 14.54
CA ASP A 356 -10.81 12.71 15.75
C ASP A 356 -11.40 14.09 16.09
N LEU A 357 -12.12 14.19 17.22
CA LEU A 357 -12.80 15.40 17.68
C LEU A 357 -12.05 16.14 18.81
N THR A 358 -10.79 15.81 19.10
CA THR A 358 -10.01 16.35 20.24
C THR A 358 -9.64 17.83 20.12
N ASP A 359 -9.63 18.35 18.88
CA ASP A 359 -9.38 19.77 18.58
C ASP A 359 -10.64 20.52 18.10
N TRP A 360 -11.81 19.87 18.06
CA TRP A 360 -13.08 20.43 17.59
C TRP A 360 -13.79 21.26 18.67
N PRO A 361 -14.81 22.09 18.32
CA PRO A 361 -15.57 22.86 19.30
C PRO A 361 -16.09 22.06 20.50
N VAL A 362 -16.46 20.78 20.30
CA VAL A 362 -16.90 19.90 21.40
C VAL A 362 -15.85 19.70 22.50
N ALA A 363 -14.56 19.75 22.14
CA ALA A 363 -13.44 19.68 23.08
C ALA A 363 -13.24 20.95 23.93
N ALA A 364 -14.17 21.91 23.86
CA ALA A 364 -14.22 23.04 24.79
C ALA A 364 -15.29 22.88 25.87
N ILE A 365 -16.04 21.76 25.86
CA ILE A 365 -17.12 21.48 26.81
C ILE A 365 -17.15 20.01 27.25
N ASP A 366 -16.09 19.23 26.99
CA ASP A 366 -16.02 17.79 27.25
C ASP A 366 -15.52 17.45 28.67
N GLY A 367 -15.11 18.47 29.43
CA GLY A 367 -14.60 18.33 30.79
C GLY A 367 -13.15 17.85 30.89
N ASP A 368 -12.43 17.63 29.78
CA ASP A 368 -11.05 17.15 29.78
C ASP A 368 -10.05 18.29 29.46
N PRO A 369 -9.16 18.68 30.39
CA PRO A 369 -8.17 19.73 30.13
C PRO A 369 -7.09 19.35 29.08
N ALA A 370 -7.00 18.07 28.69
CA ALA A 370 -6.07 17.55 27.70
C ALA A 370 -6.52 17.81 26.25
N THR A 371 -7.83 17.88 26.01
CA THR A 371 -8.47 18.18 24.72
C THR A 371 -8.85 19.66 24.68
N ARG A 372 -8.79 20.29 23.49
CA ARG A 372 -9.04 21.74 23.36
C ARG A 372 -9.48 22.12 21.96
N TRP A 373 -10.60 22.83 21.86
CA TRP A 373 -10.96 23.48 20.60
C TRP A 373 -9.87 24.44 20.12
N THR A 374 -9.38 24.24 18.90
CA THR A 374 -8.36 25.08 18.25
C THR A 374 -8.94 25.75 16.99
N PRO A 375 -9.54 26.96 17.09
CA PRO A 375 -10.13 27.64 15.93
C PRO A 375 -9.12 27.93 14.81
N ALA A 376 -9.62 28.04 13.58
CA ALA A 376 -8.83 28.39 12.40
C ALA A 376 -7.98 29.67 12.58
N THR A 377 -6.77 29.69 12.01
CA THR A 377 -5.71 30.71 12.24
C THR A 377 -6.09 32.17 11.91
N GLY A 378 -7.21 32.39 11.21
CA GLY A 378 -7.75 33.72 10.89
C GLY A 378 -8.84 34.24 11.84
N ALA A 379 -9.37 33.42 12.74
CA ALA A 379 -10.48 33.81 13.61
C ALA A 379 -10.02 34.80 14.71
N ALA A 380 -10.42 36.07 14.59
CA ALA A 380 -10.11 37.08 15.60
C ALA A 380 -11.04 36.99 16.83
N GLU A 381 -12.30 36.62 16.58
CA GLU A 381 -13.37 36.49 17.57
C GLU A 381 -14.08 35.14 17.38
N PRO A 382 -13.43 34.00 17.68
CA PRO A 382 -14.09 32.70 17.62
C PRO A 382 -15.26 32.65 18.61
N THR A 383 -16.40 32.13 18.15
CA THR A 383 -17.64 32.01 18.94
C THR A 383 -18.02 30.55 19.11
N LEU A 384 -18.36 30.17 20.34
CA LEU A 384 -18.97 28.89 20.69
C LEU A 384 -20.45 29.12 20.98
N SER A 385 -21.32 28.57 20.13
CA SER A 385 -22.77 28.69 20.24
C SER A 385 -23.37 27.39 20.76
N LEU A 386 -24.10 27.48 21.86
CA LEU A 386 -24.72 26.35 22.56
C LEU A 386 -26.24 26.49 22.55
N ASP A 387 -26.97 25.53 22.00
CA ASP A 387 -28.38 25.31 22.33
C ASP A 387 -28.45 24.25 23.43
N LEU A 388 -28.94 24.65 24.60
CA LEU A 388 -29.03 23.78 25.78
C LEU A 388 -30.16 22.71 25.65
N GLY A 389 -30.83 22.64 24.50
CA GLY A 389 -31.94 21.73 24.15
C GLY A 389 -33.26 22.08 24.83
N ARG A 390 -33.19 22.72 26.00
CA ARG A 390 -34.31 23.22 26.80
C ARG A 390 -33.91 24.50 27.53
N THR A 391 -34.89 25.29 27.95
CA THR A 391 -34.60 26.48 28.78
C THR A 391 -34.08 26.05 30.16
N GLN A 392 -32.82 26.38 30.45
CA GLN A 392 -32.14 26.06 31.71
C GLN A 392 -31.77 27.33 32.48
N ARG A 393 -31.47 27.18 33.77
CA ARG A 393 -31.04 28.28 34.63
C ARG A 393 -29.51 28.38 34.59
N VAL A 394 -28.97 29.47 34.05
CA VAL A 394 -27.53 29.74 33.97
C VAL A 394 -27.17 30.88 34.92
N GLU A 395 -26.16 30.65 35.75
CA GLU A 395 -25.67 31.62 36.74
C GLU A 395 -24.17 31.80 36.71
N THR A 396 -23.44 30.73 36.42
CA THR A 396 -21.99 30.70 36.48
C THR A 396 -21.45 30.09 35.20
N ILE A 397 -20.47 30.77 34.61
CA ILE A 397 -19.67 30.27 33.50
C ILE A 397 -18.24 30.18 34.00
N ARG A 398 -17.62 29.01 33.92
CA ARG A 398 -16.24 28.74 34.35
C ARG A 398 -15.37 28.36 33.18
N LEU A 399 -14.17 28.90 33.16
CA LEU A 399 -13.12 28.62 32.19
C LEU A 399 -11.95 27.92 32.89
N SER A 400 -11.39 26.87 32.30
CA SER A 400 -10.22 26.19 32.89
C SER A 400 -8.96 27.07 32.94
N ARG A 401 -8.88 28.09 32.08
CA ARG A 401 -7.81 29.08 32.06
C ARG A 401 -8.34 30.43 31.59
N SER A 402 -7.64 31.51 31.96
CA SER A 402 -7.96 32.84 31.45
C SER A 402 -7.71 32.89 29.94
N ALA A 403 -8.72 33.31 29.19
CA ALA A 403 -8.58 33.75 27.80
C ALA A 403 -8.41 35.28 27.73
N GLY A 404 -8.47 35.86 26.54
CA GLY A 404 -8.78 37.29 26.41
C GLY A 404 -10.21 37.59 26.92
N SER A 405 -10.76 38.75 26.58
CA SER A 405 -12.15 39.04 26.95
C SER A 405 -13.10 38.00 26.36
N VAL A 406 -14.07 37.56 27.15
CA VAL A 406 -15.14 36.65 26.70
C VAL A 406 -16.46 37.40 26.81
N THR A 407 -17.14 37.55 25.67
CA THR A 407 -18.54 38.00 25.65
C THR A 407 -19.42 36.77 25.80
N VAL A 408 -20.36 36.83 26.73
CA VAL A 408 -21.39 35.80 26.92
C VAL A 408 -22.74 36.42 26.59
N GLU A 409 -23.39 35.92 25.56
CA GLU A 409 -24.74 36.35 25.14
C GLU A 409 -25.75 35.24 25.41
N THR A 410 -26.85 35.63 26.03
CA THR A 410 -28.02 34.78 26.30
C THR A 410 -29.19 35.26 25.45
N ASP A 411 -30.33 34.59 25.50
CA ASP A 411 -31.53 35.00 24.75
C ASP A 411 -31.98 36.46 25.04
N SER A 412 -31.66 37.01 26.21
CA SER A 412 -32.13 38.34 26.65
C SER A 412 -31.04 39.36 26.96
N ASP A 413 -29.86 38.91 27.35
CA ASP A 413 -28.84 39.77 27.93
C ASP A 413 -27.43 39.39 27.48
N ARG A 414 -26.54 40.39 27.49
CA ARG A 414 -25.13 40.26 27.15
C ARG A 414 -24.26 40.63 28.34
N TYR A 415 -23.30 39.78 28.65
CA TYR A 415 -22.32 39.92 29.73
C TYR A 415 -20.91 39.84 29.17
N VAL A 416 -19.95 40.44 29.88
CA VAL A 416 -18.54 40.43 29.48
C VAL A 416 -17.68 40.03 30.66
N LEU A 417 -16.85 39.00 30.46
CA LEU A 417 -15.72 38.67 31.31
C LEU A 417 -14.47 39.32 30.70
N PRO A 418 -14.01 40.48 31.20
CA PRO A 418 -12.86 41.17 30.60
C PRO A 418 -11.55 40.41 30.80
N ALA A 419 -11.39 39.74 31.94
CA ALA A 419 -10.28 38.85 32.28
C ALA A 419 -10.67 37.97 33.47
N GLY A 420 -10.10 36.76 33.55
CA GLY A 420 -10.35 35.81 34.65
C GLY A 420 -10.82 34.44 34.15
N THR A 421 -11.26 33.60 35.08
CA THR A 421 -11.70 32.21 34.82
C THR A 421 -13.14 31.96 35.23
N GLU A 422 -13.83 32.92 35.82
CA GLU A 422 -15.21 32.74 36.28
C GLU A 422 -16.01 34.01 36.05
N LEU A 423 -17.21 33.85 35.47
CA LEU A 423 -18.20 34.90 35.30
C LEU A 423 -19.48 34.47 36.03
N THR A 424 -19.86 35.24 37.05
CA THR A 424 -21.18 35.10 37.70
C THR A 424 -22.13 36.14 37.13
N ILE A 425 -23.23 35.69 36.55
CA ILE A 425 -24.30 36.54 36.00
C ILE A 425 -25.54 36.45 36.90
N PRO A 426 -26.45 37.45 36.87
CA PRO A 426 -27.77 37.29 37.46
C PRO A 426 -28.44 36.02 36.90
N PRO A 427 -29.19 35.24 37.70
CA PRO A 427 -29.79 34.00 37.23
C PRO A 427 -30.64 34.19 35.97
N GLN A 428 -30.18 33.64 34.84
CA GLN A 428 -30.84 33.73 33.55
C GLN A 428 -31.55 32.42 33.22
N ARG A 429 -32.76 32.50 32.67
CA ARG A 429 -33.44 31.36 32.06
C ARG A 429 -33.29 31.46 30.56
N THR A 430 -32.42 30.64 30.00
CA THR A 430 -32.05 30.73 28.59
C THR A 430 -31.95 29.35 27.95
N ARG A 431 -32.17 29.29 26.65
CA ARG A 431 -31.93 28.11 25.82
C ARG A 431 -30.66 28.27 24.98
N SER A 432 -30.34 29.48 24.54
CA SER A 432 -29.12 29.76 23.76
C SER A 432 -28.05 30.42 24.63
N LEU A 433 -26.79 30.03 24.42
CA LEU A 433 -25.63 30.65 25.04
C LEU A 433 -24.51 30.78 24.00
N ASP A 434 -24.14 32.01 23.67
CA ASP A 434 -23.02 32.30 22.77
C ASP A 434 -21.82 32.84 23.56
N LEU A 435 -20.67 32.20 23.41
CA LEU A 435 -19.41 32.63 24.01
C LEU A 435 -18.45 33.08 22.91
N THR A 436 -18.28 34.39 22.77
CA THR A 436 -17.31 34.98 21.84
C THR A 436 -16.02 35.29 22.57
N PHE A 437 -14.94 34.62 22.17
CA PHE A 437 -13.61 34.79 22.76
C PHE A 437 -12.80 35.79 21.96
N THR A 438 -12.17 36.75 22.64
CA THR A 438 -11.17 37.62 22.01
C THR A 438 -9.80 36.97 22.10
N ARG A 439 -9.18 36.72 20.94
CA ARG A 439 -7.82 36.17 20.88
C ARG A 439 -6.81 37.15 21.50
N PRO A 440 -5.91 36.71 22.40
CA PRO A 440 -4.82 37.55 22.91
C PRO A 440 -3.91 38.05 21.76
N PRO A 441 -3.51 39.34 21.76
CA PRO A 441 -2.67 39.90 20.70
C PRO A 441 -1.29 39.19 20.63
N GLY A 442 -0.80 38.97 19.41
CA GLY A 442 0.53 38.39 19.17
C GLY A 442 0.62 36.85 19.19
N ARG A 443 -0.50 36.13 19.35
CA ARG A 443 -0.56 34.67 19.21
C ARG A 443 -1.33 34.26 17.95
N ALA A 444 -0.62 33.67 16.97
CA ALA A 444 -1.25 33.15 15.76
C ALA A 444 -2.03 31.86 16.05
N ALA A 445 -1.43 30.95 16.84
CA ALA A 445 -2.10 29.76 17.37
C ALA A 445 -2.73 30.06 18.74
N TRP A 446 -4.02 29.78 18.87
CA TRP A 446 -4.79 29.93 20.10
C TRP A 446 -5.78 28.78 20.21
N SER A 447 -6.00 28.29 21.42
CA SER A 447 -7.05 27.33 21.73
C SER A 447 -7.98 27.87 22.80
N ALA A 448 -9.24 27.50 22.71
CA ALA A 448 -10.27 27.89 23.68
C ALA A 448 -10.00 27.24 25.04
N PRO A 449 -10.31 27.93 26.15
CA PRO A 449 -10.38 27.29 27.45
C PRO A 449 -11.55 26.30 27.48
N GLU A 450 -11.44 25.30 28.35
CA GLU A 450 -12.56 24.42 28.68
C GLU A 450 -13.64 25.22 29.41
N VAL A 451 -14.89 25.07 29.01
CA VAL A 451 -16.06 25.82 29.47
C VAL A 451 -16.98 24.88 30.25
N SER A 452 -17.16 25.16 31.54
CA SER A 452 -18.17 24.48 32.35
C SER A 452 -19.28 25.43 32.76
N LEU A 453 -20.51 24.90 32.80
CA LEU A 453 -21.72 25.61 33.19
C LEU A 453 -22.31 24.98 34.48
N PRO A 454 -21.76 25.28 35.68
CA PRO A 454 -22.26 24.71 36.92
C PRO A 454 -23.77 24.90 37.11
N GLY A 455 -24.47 23.82 37.43
CA GLY A 455 -25.92 23.84 37.67
C GLY A 455 -26.79 23.80 36.41
N VAL A 456 -26.19 23.65 35.23
CA VAL A 456 -26.88 23.35 33.97
C VAL A 456 -26.77 21.86 33.72
N ASP A 457 -27.90 21.21 33.41
CA ASP A 457 -27.90 19.80 33.01
C ASP A 457 -27.24 19.69 31.63
N GLY A 458 -26.12 18.99 31.57
CA GLY A 458 -25.28 18.88 30.40
C GLY A 458 -25.09 17.45 29.93
N GLN A 459 -23.98 17.27 29.24
CA GLN A 459 -23.51 15.98 28.75
C GLN A 459 -23.12 15.10 29.94
N GLY A 460 -23.44 13.81 29.87
CA GLY A 460 -22.88 12.82 30.80
C GLY A 460 -21.42 12.52 30.47
N ASP A 461 -20.83 11.50 31.11
CA ASP A 461 -19.53 10.95 30.70
C ASP A 461 -19.69 9.82 29.65
N GLU A 462 -20.91 9.30 29.52
CA GLU A 462 -21.26 8.20 28.62
C GLU A 462 -22.21 8.67 27.52
N VAL A 463 -22.10 8.04 26.35
CA VAL A 463 -23.04 8.11 25.24
C VAL A 463 -23.76 6.77 25.16
N ASP A 464 -25.08 6.81 25.30
CA ASP A 464 -25.95 5.62 25.22
C ASP A 464 -26.91 5.78 24.04
N LEU A 465 -26.76 4.90 23.06
CA LEU A 465 -27.56 4.82 21.85
C LEU A 465 -28.35 3.51 21.90
N ASP A 466 -29.65 3.65 22.10
CA ASP A 466 -30.61 2.55 22.03
C ASP A 466 -30.53 1.79 20.70
N CYS A 467 -31.23 0.66 20.63
CA CYS A 467 -31.31 -0.14 19.42
C CYS A 467 -31.70 0.70 18.19
N THR A 468 -30.94 0.55 17.09
CA THR A 468 -31.05 1.31 15.83
C THR A 468 -30.47 2.73 15.91
N ALA A 469 -30.28 3.30 17.09
CA ALA A 469 -29.74 4.64 17.25
C ALA A 469 -28.22 4.72 17.01
N ALA A 470 -27.52 3.58 16.98
CA ALA A 470 -26.12 3.51 16.51
C ALA A 470 -25.99 3.17 15.02
N GLY A 471 -27.07 2.71 14.38
CA GLY A 471 -27.06 2.26 12.98
C GLY A 471 -27.81 0.95 12.75
N SER A 472 -27.57 0.35 11.59
CA SER A 472 -28.11 -0.96 11.22
C SER A 472 -27.20 -1.71 10.25
N VAL A 473 -27.31 -3.03 10.24
CA VAL A 473 -26.69 -3.92 9.26
C VAL A 473 -27.77 -4.73 8.58
N GLY A 474 -27.76 -4.81 7.27
CA GLY A 474 -28.65 -5.73 6.57
C GLY A 474 -28.77 -5.50 5.08
N ARG A 475 -29.87 -5.97 4.53
CA ARG A 475 -30.17 -6.05 3.10
C ARG A 475 -31.59 -5.59 2.83
N SER A 476 -31.99 -5.54 1.56
CA SER A 476 -33.33 -5.10 1.17
C SER A 476 -34.46 -5.96 1.74
N SER A 477 -34.21 -7.25 2.05
CA SER A 477 -35.19 -8.15 2.67
C SER A 477 -35.29 -8.03 4.19
N GLY A 478 -34.35 -7.36 4.86
CA GLY A 478 -34.35 -7.19 6.31
C GLY A 478 -33.02 -6.66 6.85
N SER A 479 -33.09 -5.89 7.94
CA SER A 479 -31.94 -5.35 8.66
C SER A 479 -32.10 -5.51 10.17
N ILE A 480 -30.96 -5.50 10.88
CA ILE A 480 -30.90 -5.49 12.33
C ILE A 480 -30.32 -4.16 12.82
N GLY A 481 -30.92 -3.59 13.86
CA GLY A 481 -30.42 -2.38 14.51
C GLY A 481 -29.16 -2.63 15.33
N LEU A 482 -28.38 -1.57 15.52
CA LEU A 482 -27.21 -1.54 16.41
C LEU A 482 -27.49 -0.61 17.59
N ALA A 483 -26.99 -0.98 18.76
CA ALA A 483 -26.92 -0.16 19.97
C ALA A 483 -25.45 0.11 20.34
N LEU A 484 -25.18 1.19 21.04
CA LEU A 484 -23.83 1.57 21.47
C LEU A 484 -23.88 2.21 22.85
N THR A 485 -23.07 1.71 23.77
CA THR A 485 -22.84 2.34 25.08
C THR A 485 -21.33 2.53 25.22
N ALA A 486 -20.88 3.78 25.33
CA ALA A 486 -19.46 4.12 25.26
C ALA A 486 -19.11 5.37 26.08
N GLU A 487 -17.90 5.39 26.64
CA GLU A 487 -17.32 6.61 27.20
C GLU A 487 -17.18 7.68 26.10
N ARG A 488 -17.66 8.89 26.39
CA ARG A 488 -17.64 10.03 25.46
C ARG A 488 -16.21 10.41 25.08
N SER A 489 -15.28 10.35 26.04
CA SER A 489 -13.85 10.61 25.82
C SER A 489 -13.23 9.68 24.77
N ARG A 490 -13.60 8.39 24.76
CA ARG A 490 -13.11 7.41 23.79
C ARG A 490 -13.67 7.66 22.39
N LEU A 491 -14.95 8.05 22.29
CA LEU A 491 -15.53 8.47 21.01
C LEU A 491 -14.88 9.75 20.50
N LEU A 492 -14.68 10.74 21.37
CA LEU A 492 -14.04 12.01 21.05
C LEU A 492 -12.59 11.82 20.56
N ALA A 493 -11.86 10.86 21.14
CA ALA A 493 -10.52 10.45 20.71
C ALA A 493 -10.49 9.61 19.42
N GLY A 494 -11.65 9.35 18.79
CA GLY A 494 -11.73 8.60 17.54
C GLY A 494 -11.43 7.11 17.71
N GLU A 495 -11.65 6.53 18.89
CA GLU A 495 -11.47 5.10 19.09
C GLU A 495 -12.53 4.27 18.33
N THR A 496 -12.13 3.09 17.89
CA THR A 496 -13.06 2.10 17.33
C THR A 496 -13.68 1.29 18.47
N LEU A 497 -15.01 1.39 18.63
CA LEU A 497 -15.74 0.80 19.74
C LEU A 497 -16.77 -0.22 19.25
N PRO A 498 -17.01 -1.31 20.00
CA PRO A 498 -17.99 -2.32 19.63
C PRO A 498 -19.43 -1.76 19.70
N ALA A 499 -20.22 -2.03 18.67
CA ALA A 499 -21.66 -1.80 18.66
C ALA A 499 -22.39 -3.15 18.79
N THR A 500 -23.39 -3.19 19.67
CA THR A 500 -24.15 -4.41 19.98
C THR A 500 -25.31 -4.56 18.99
N ALA A 501 -25.37 -5.68 18.27
CA ALA A 501 -26.53 -5.99 17.45
C ALA A 501 -27.75 -6.34 18.30
N CYS A 502 -28.93 -5.85 17.93
CA CYS A 502 -30.15 -6.09 18.70
C CYS A 502 -30.79 -7.48 18.48
N GLY A 503 -30.12 -8.35 17.71
CA GLY A 503 -30.62 -9.65 17.29
C GLY A 503 -29.77 -10.21 16.15
N ASP A 504 -30.28 -11.25 15.50
CA ASP A 504 -29.61 -11.91 14.39
C ASP A 504 -30.09 -11.35 13.05
N LEU A 505 -29.17 -11.31 12.09
CA LEU A 505 -29.47 -10.97 10.70
C LEU A 505 -30.09 -12.20 10.01
N PRO A 506 -31.29 -12.08 9.42
CA PRO A 506 -31.91 -13.20 8.72
C PRO A 506 -31.10 -13.70 7.52
N ALA A 507 -31.25 -14.99 7.24
CA ALA A 507 -30.69 -15.63 6.06
C ALA A 507 -31.18 -14.98 4.75
N GLY A 508 -30.38 -15.08 3.70
CA GLY A 508 -30.73 -14.68 2.34
C GLY A 508 -29.53 -14.27 1.50
N ASP A 509 -29.81 -13.77 0.30
CA ASP A 509 -28.83 -13.32 -0.68
C ASP A 509 -28.90 -11.79 -0.88
N GLY A 510 -27.88 -11.20 -1.50
CA GLY A 510 -27.84 -9.83 -1.97
C GLY A 510 -26.76 -8.95 -1.32
N ASP A 511 -26.82 -7.67 -1.64
CA ASP A 511 -25.88 -6.68 -1.11
C ASP A 511 -26.19 -6.40 0.38
N ILE A 512 -25.18 -6.57 1.23
CA ILE A 512 -25.18 -6.12 2.62
C ILE A 512 -24.76 -4.66 2.68
N THR A 513 -25.52 -3.88 3.44
CA THR A 513 -25.21 -2.50 3.82
C THR A 513 -25.09 -2.43 5.33
N ALA A 514 -23.91 -2.06 5.82
CA ALA A 514 -23.72 -1.58 7.17
C ALA A 514 -23.74 -0.05 7.15
N ALA A 515 -24.70 0.54 7.83
CA ALA A 515 -24.88 1.98 7.92
C ALA A 515 -24.93 2.40 9.39
N ALA A 516 -24.22 3.48 9.73
CA ALA A 516 -24.32 4.10 11.04
C ALA A 516 -25.16 5.39 10.96
N VAL A 517 -25.56 5.91 12.11
CA VAL A 517 -26.20 7.23 12.17
C VAL A 517 -25.21 8.34 11.80
N PRO A 518 -25.68 9.53 11.37
CA PRO A 518 -24.80 10.67 11.15
C PRO A 518 -23.89 10.91 12.36
N GLY A 519 -22.59 11.09 12.10
CA GLY A 519 -21.56 11.25 13.13
C GLY A 519 -20.85 9.95 13.54
N LEU A 520 -21.33 8.78 13.09
CA LEU A 520 -20.63 7.51 13.22
C LEU A 520 -20.34 6.91 11.83
N VAL A 521 -19.34 6.05 11.77
CA VAL A 521 -19.07 5.18 10.61
C VAL A 521 -18.80 3.75 11.08
N PRO A 522 -19.29 2.73 10.35
CA PRO A 522 -18.85 1.35 10.57
C PRO A 522 -17.39 1.20 10.16
N GLU A 523 -16.57 0.65 11.06
CA GLU A 523 -15.16 0.33 10.80
C GLU A 523 -14.99 -1.15 10.43
N ARG A 524 -15.77 -2.01 11.09
CA ARG A 524 -15.72 -3.46 10.89
C ARG A 524 -17.08 -4.08 11.16
N VAL A 525 -17.46 -5.05 10.33
CA VAL A 525 -18.65 -5.87 10.54
C VAL A 525 -18.33 -7.32 10.24
N ALA A 526 -18.53 -8.21 11.21
CA ALA A 526 -18.50 -9.65 11.00
C ALA A 526 -19.93 -10.19 10.98
N LEU A 527 -20.24 -10.94 9.94
CA LEU A 527 -21.47 -11.71 9.78
C LEU A 527 -21.13 -13.16 10.09
N VAL A 528 -21.54 -13.64 11.27
CA VAL A 528 -21.12 -14.94 11.80
C VAL A 528 -22.32 -15.87 11.83
N PRO A 529 -22.36 -16.96 11.05
CA PRO A 529 -23.44 -17.95 11.13
C PRO A 529 -23.72 -18.34 12.59
N THR A 530 -24.99 -18.49 12.95
CA THR A 530 -25.43 -18.72 14.33
C THR A 530 -24.90 -20.04 14.92
N ASP A 531 -24.64 -21.03 14.07
CA ASP A 531 -24.09 -22.35 14.38
C ASP A 531 -22.56 -22.42 14.29
N TRP A 532 -21.91 -21.39 13.77
CA TRP A 532 -20.46 -21.35 13.64
C TRP A 532 -19.75 -21.05 14.98
N THR A 533 -18.60 -21.66 15.19
CA THR A 533 -17.71 -21.40 16.32
C THR A 533 -16.27 -21.37 15.85
N ALA A 534 -15.49 -20.40 16.32
CA ALA A 534 -14.07 -20.33 16.03
C ALA A 534 -13.35 -21.58 16.56
N PRO A 535 -12.36 -22.12 15.83
CA PRO A 535 -11.58 -23.24 16.32
C PRO A 535 -10.91 -22.92 17.67
N GLU A 536 -10.96 -23.86 18.60
CA GLU A 536 -10.26 -23.73 19.88
C GLU A 536 -8.76 -23.90 19.65
N VAL A 537 -7.94 -23.04 20.27
CA VAL A 537 -6.49 -23.22 20.24
C VAL A 537 -6.11 -24.28 21.26
N GLY A 538 -5.84 -25.48 20.77
CA GLY A 538 -5.28 -26.57 21.57
C GLY A 538 -3.94 -26.22 22.20
N SER A 539 -3.45 -27.06 23.12
CA SER A 539 -2.11 -26.86 23.69
C SER A 539 -1.04 -27.14 22.62
N PRO A 540 -0.24 -26.15 22.21
CA PRO A 540 0.78 -26.37 21.18
C PRO A 540 1.89 -27.30 21.69
N ARG A 541 2.50 -28.05 20.77
CA ARG A 541 3.71 -28.83 21.06
C ARG A 541 4.82 -27.89 21.54
N SER A 542 5.62 -28.31 22.52
CA SER A 542 6.75 -27.51 22.97
C SER A 542 7.81 -27.43 21.87
N VAL A 543 8.33 -26.24 21.57
CA VAL A 543 9.36 -26.05 20.55
C VAL A 543 10.57 -25.32 21.14
N SER A 544 11.77 -25.84 20.90
CA SER A 544 13.02 -25.09 21.10
C SER A 544 13.85 -25.08 19.83
N SER A 545 14.32 -23.90 19.45
CA SER A 545 15.10 -23.72 18.21
C SER A 545 16.54 -23.32 18.53
N THR A 546 17.50 -24.00 17.89
CA THR A 546 18.91 -23.63 17.89
C THR A 546 19.34 -23.31 16.46
N ARG A 547 19.83 -22.09 16.24
CA ARG A 547 20.42 -21.71 14.95
C ARG A 547 21.82 -22.29 14.85
N GLU A 548 22.07 -23.12 13.84
CA GLU A 548 23.42 -23.66 13.59
C GLU A 548 24.26 -22.66 12.76
N HIS A 549 23.67 -22.08 11.72
CA HIS A 549 24.22 -20.94 10.97
C HIS A 549 23.11 -20.16 10.24
N ALA A 550 23.47 -19.22 9.37
CA ALA A 550 22.53 -18.29 8.73
C ALA A 550 21.37 -18.95 7.96
N GLY A 551 21.50 -20.22 7.56
CA GLY A 551 20.50 -20.96 6.76
C GLY A 551 20.21 -22.36 7.28
N SER A 552 20.56 -22.68 8.53
CA SER A 552 20.29 -23.98 9.15
C SER A 552 19.80 -23.81 10.59
N TRP A 553 18.76 -24.56 10.93
CA TRP A 553 18.17 -24.67 12.25
C TRP A 553 18.05 -26.13 12.66
N ARG A 554 18.35 -26.38 13.94
CA ARG A 554 17.89 -27.57 14.65
C ARG A 554 16.72 -27.15 15.53
N ILE A 555 15.60 -27.83 15.40
CA ILE A 555 14.38 -27.53 16.14
C ILE A 555 13.95 -28.80 16.87
N ASP A 556 13.95 -28.75 18.20
CA ASP A 556 13.45 -29.84 19.03
C ASP A 556 11.96 -29.60 19.30
N VAL A 557 11.13 -30.59 18.95
CA VAL A 557 9.67 -30.55 19.06
C VAL A 557 9.24 -31.62 20.07
N GLY A 558 8.40 -31.24 21.04
CA GLY A 558 7.86 -32.17 22.03
C GLY A 558 6.81 -33.11 21.42
N ALA A 559 6.42 -34.17 22.14
CA ALA A 559 5.34 -35.05 21.69
C ALA A 559 3.98 -34.33 21.64
N GLY A 560 3.09 -34.73 20.72
CA GLY A 560 1.74 -34.20 20.60
C GLY A 560 1.05 -34.55 19.28
N GLY A 561 -0.15 -34.01 19.09
CA GLY A 561 -0.97 -34.23 17.89
C GLY A 561 -0.45 -33.51 16.64
N ASP A 562 -1.19 -33.63 15.54
CA ASP A 562 -0.89 -32.95 14.28
C ASP A 562 -0.75 -31.43 14.49
N SER A 563 0.30 -30.84 13.90
CA SER A 563 0.64 -29.43 14.06
C SER A 563 1.35 -28.90 12.81
N VAL A 564 1.53 -27.59 12.74
CA VAL A 564 2.40 -26.92 11.77
C VAL A 564 3.57 -26.30 12.53
N LEU A 565 4.79 -26.65 12.12
CA LEU A 565 6.00 -25.95 12.55
C LEU A 565 6.10 -24.63 11.80
N ALA A 566 5.64 -23.54 12.41
CA ALA A 566 5.64 -22.21 11.81
C ALA A 566 6.90 -21.42 12.20
N LEU A 567 7.70 -21.01 11.22
CA LEU A 567 8.88 -20.17 11.41
C LEU A 567 8.53 -18.68 11.38
N THR A 568 9.42 -17.82 11.88
CA THR A 568 9.29 -16.36 11.74
C THR A 568 10.06 -15.82 10.53
N GLN A 569 10.09 -16.60 9.44
CA GLN A 569 10.78 -16.26 8.20
C GLN A 569 9.82 -16.25 7.03
N GLY A 570 10.10 -15.46 6.00
CA GLY A 570 9.31 -15.44 4.78
C GLY A 570 9.31 -16.81 4.09
N ALA A 571 8.13 -17.24 3.63
CA ALA A 571 7.95 -18.46 2.86
C ALA A 571 8.85 -18.46 1.62
N ASN A 572 9.54 -19.58 1.37
CA ASN A 572 10.46 -19.72 0.26
C ASN A 572 10.63 -21.19 -0.13
N GLU A 573 10.52 -21.49 -1.43
CA GLU A 573 10.71 -22.84 -1.99
C GLU A 573 12.10 -23.45 -1.70
N GLY A 574 13.09 -22.64 -1.31
CA GLY A 574 14.43 -23.11 -0.94
C GLY A 574 14.55 -23.69 0.46
N TRP A 575 13.57 -23.44 1.35
CA TRP A 575 13.54 -24.04 2.68
C TRP A 575 13.05 -25.49 2.61
N ARG A 576 13.76 -26.38 3.29
CA ARG A 576 13.37 -27.78 3.48
C ARG A 576 13.47 -28.16 4.94
N ALA A 577 12.56 -28.99 5.40
CA ALA A 577 12.58 -29.56 6.74
C ALA A 577 12.57 -31.09 6.64
N VAL A 578 13.43 -31.72 7.43
CA VAL A 578 13.48 -33.18 7.56
C VAL A 578 13.37 -33.57 9.03
N ASP A 579 12.65 -34.65 9.29
CA ASP A 579 12.52 -35.24 10.63
C ASP A 579 13.76 -36.06 11.04
N GLU A 580 13.66 -36.81 12.14
CA GLU A 580 14.75 -37.67 12.63
C GLU A 580 15.01 -38.90 11.75
N ASP A 581 13.97 -39.41 11.07
CA ASP A 581 14.04 -40.55 10.16
C ASP A 581 14.57 -40.15 8.77
N GLY A 582 14.59 -38.85 8.48
CA GLY A 582 15.07 -38.25 7.24
C GLY A 582 13.99 -38.04 6.20
N ASP A 583 12.71 -38.17 6.58
CA ASP A 583 11.58 -37.89 5.72
C ASP A 583 11.35 -36.37 5.63
N GLU A 584 11.02 -35.89 4.43
CA GLU A 584 10.81 -34.46 4.16
C GLU A 584 9.40 -34.05 4.56
N LEU A 585 9.31 -33.02 5.40
CA LEU A 585 8.02 -32.46 5.84
C LEU A 585 7.43 -31.57 4.75
N ALA A 586 6.10 -31.64 4.58
CA ALA A 586 5.41 -30.86 3.57
C ALA A 586 5.46 -29.36 3.90
N PRO A 587 5.92 -28.49 2.98
CA PRO A 587 5.97 -27.06 3.23
C PRO A 587 4.57 -26.44 3.13
N VAL A 588 4.28 -25.52 4.05
CA VAL A 588 3.03 -24.75 4.07
C VAL A 588 3.33 -23.27 4.32
N THR A 589 2.49 -22.37 3.79
CA THR A 589 2.58 -20.95 4.09
C THR A 589 1.61 -20.59 5.20
N VAL A 590 2.14 -20.15 6.33
CA VAL A 590 1.36 -19.74 7.52
C VAL A 590 1.19 -18.22 7.52
N ASP A 591 0.02 -17.75 7.92
CA ASP A 591 -0.38 -16.34 7.96
C ASP A 591 -0.24 -15.62 6.60
N GLY A 592 -0.18 -16.39 5.50
CA GLY A 592 0.01 -15.88 4.15
C GLY A 592 1.41 -15.37 3.80
N TRP A 593 2.38 -15.45 4.71
CA TRP A 593 3.76 -14.99 4.46
C TRP A 593 4.86 -15.81 5.14
N ARG A 594 4.57 -16.54 6.22
CA ARG A 594 5.57 -17.29 6.99
C ARG A 594 5.82 -18.66 6.38
N GLN A 595 7.07 -19.11 6.44
CA GLN A 595 7.41 -20.50 6.16
C GLN A 595 6.88 -21.40 7.29
N GLY A 596 6.21 -22.47 6.92
CA GLY A 596 5.83 -23.55 7.83
C GLY A 596 6.09 -24.94 7.22
N PHE A 597 5.97 -25.96 8.06
CA PHE A 597 6.03 -27.37 7.67
C PHE A 597 5.02 -28.19 8.47
N ASP A 598 4.30 -29.10 7.81
CA ASP A 598 3.35 -29.99 8.48
C ASP A 598 4.12 -30.98 9.38
N LEU A 599 3.72 -31.07 10.65
CA LEU A 599 4.24 -31.98 11.67
C LEU A 599 3.15 -33.00 12.01
N PRO A 600 3.33 -34.27 11.62
CA PRO A 600 2.42 -35.34 12.00
C PRO A 600 2.37 -35.55 13.53
N GLU A 601 1.26 -36.10 14.03
CA GLU A 601 1.17 -36.63 15.40
C GLU A 601 2.35 -37.59 15.68
N GLY A 602 3.02 -37.39 16.82
CA GLY A 602 4.16 -38.23 17.16
C GLY A 602 4.79 -37.95 18.53
N ASP A 603 5.84 -38.72 18.81
CA ASP A 603 6.71 -38.55 19.97
C ASP A 603 7.58 -37.28 19.83
N ALA A 604 8.38 -36.98 20.84
CA ALA A 604 9.33 -35.88 20.76
C ALA A 604 10.41 -36.18 19.73
N GLU A 605 10.72 -35.20 18.87
CA GLU A 605 11.61 -35.36 17.72
C GLU A 605 12.43 -34.09 17.45
N THR A 606 13.49 -34.24 16.66
CA THR A 606 14.37 -33.17 16.20
C THR A 606 14.19 -32.94 14.70
N VAL A 607 13.62 -31.79 14.34
CA VAL A 607 13.48 -31.36 12.94
C VAL A 607 14.68 -30.52 12.53
N ARG A 608 15.31 -30.85 11.39
CA ARG A 608 16.35 -30.02 10.77
C ARG A 608 15.75 -29.22 9.64
N VAL A 609 15.88 -27.90 9.72
CA VAL A 609 15.41 -26.98 8.69
C VAL A 609 16.59 -26.29 8.02
N GLU A 610 16.72 -26.45 6.71
CA GLU A 610 17.85 -25.96 5.94
C GLU A 610 17.43 -25.22 4.67
N PHE A 611 18.13 -24.12 4.38
CA PHE A 611 18.01 -23.40 3.12
C PHE A 611 18.94 -24.03 2.09
N THR A 612 18.41 -25.00 1.36
CA THR A 612 19.18 -25.87 0.43
C THR A 612 20.06 -25.07 -0.56
N PRO A 613 19.62 -23.94 -1.15
CA PRO A 613 20.45 -23.20 -2.12
C PRO A 613 21.72 -22.55 -1.53
N ASN A 614 21.87 -22.48 -0.19
CA ASN A 614 23.02 -21.83 0.44
C ASN A 614 24.34 -22.54 0.13
N ASP A 615 24.36 -23.87 0.15
CA ASP A 615 25.59 -24.65 -0.04
C ASP A 615 26.07 -24.66 -1.48
N ASP A 616 25.12 -24.78 -2.41
CA ASP A 616 25.37 -24.61 -3.84
C ASP A 616 25.94 -23.21 -4.14
N HIS A 617 25.34 -22.18 -3.54
CA HIS A 617 25.79 -20.80 -3.72
C HIS A 617 27.21 -20.58 -3.16
N ARG A 618 27.51 -21.07 -1.97
CA ARG A 618 28.85 -20.98 -1.36
C ARG A 618 29.90 -21.74 -2.14
N THR A 619 29.56 -22.94 -2.62
CA THR A 619 30.45 -23.74 -3.46
C THR A 619 30.75 -23.01 -4.78
N ALA A 620 29.72 -22.47 -5.43
CA ALA A 620 29.89 -21.69 -6.66
C ALA A 620 30.73 -20.43 -6.44
N LEU A 621 30.52 -19.71 -5.34
CA LEU A 621 31.31 -18.52 -4.99
C LEU A 621 32.78 -18.88 -4.72
N GLY A 622 33.02 -19.99 -4.01
CA GLY A 622 34.37 -20.51 -3.75
C GLY A 622 35.10 -20.93 -5.02
N LEU A 623 34.41 -21.64 -5.93
CA LEU A 623 34.94 -22.01 -7.25
C LEU A 623 35.25 -20.76 -8.10
N GLY A 624 34.36 -19.76 -8.07
CA GLY A 624 34.57 -18.48 -8.74
C GLY A 624 35.80 -17.73 -8.22
N ALA A 625 35.97 -17.65 -6.90
CA ALA A 625 37.14 -17.03 -6.27
C ALA A 625 38.44 -17.78 -6.62
N ALA A 626 38.41 -19.12 -6.62
CA ALA A 626 39.55 -19.94 -7.03
C ALA A 626 39.94 -19.70 -8.50
N ALA A 627 38.96 -19.58 -9.40
CA ALA A 627 39.21 -19.24 -10.80
C ALA A 627 39.87 -17.86 -10.96
N VAL A 628 39.42 -16.84 -10.22
CA VAL A 628 40.05 -15.52 -10.20
C VAL A 628 41.50 -15.59 -9.69
N ALA A 629 41.74 -16.33 -8.60
CA ALA A 629 43.09 -16.51 -8.07
C ALA A 629 44.03 -17.20 -9.08
N LEU A 630 43.54 -18.20 -9.81
CA LEU A 630 44.30 -18.86 -10.87
C LEU A 630 44.63 -17.91 -12.03
N LEU A 631 43.69 -17.05 -12.43
CA LEU A 631 43.92 -16.03 -13.45
C LEU A 631 44.97 -15.00 -12.99
N LEU A 632 44.92 -14.56 -11.73
CA LEU A 632 45.92 -13.64 -11.15
C LEU A 632 47.30 -14.30 -11.06
N LEU A 633 47.37 -15.57 -10.63
CA LEU A 633 48.62 -16.33 -10.59
C LEU A 633 49.22 -16.49 -11.99
N TRP A 634 48.36 -16.75 -12.98
CA TRP A 634 48.78 -16.86 -14.38
C TRP A 634 49.28 -15.52 -14.93
N LEU A 635 48.60 -14.41 -14.64
CA LEU A 635 49.06 -13.06 -14.98
C LEU A 635 50.43 -12.74 -14.33
N LEU A 636 50.60 -13.10 -13.05
CA LEU A 636 51.86 -12.94 -12.34
C LEU A 636 52.98 -13.77 -12.99
N LEU A 637 52.68 -15.01 -13.38
CA LEU A 637 53.61 -15.90 -14.06
C LEU A 637 54.03 -15.32 -15.42
N GLU A 638 53.07 -14.84 -16.23
CA GLU A 638 53.33 -14.14 -17.50
C GLU A 638 54.25 -12.92 -17.28
N LEU A 639 53.96 -12.09 -16.28
CA LEU A 639 54.79 -10.93 -15.91
C LEU A 639 56.21 -11.35 -15.49
N VAL A 640 56.37 -12.41 -14.70
CA VAL A 640 57.68 -12.91 -14.27
C VAL A 640 58.46 -13.52 -15.43
N LEU A 641 57.81 -14.28 -16.32
CA LEU A 641 58.43 -14.87 -17.50
C LEU A 641 58.86 -13.80 -18.50
N HIS A 642 58.04 -12.77 -18.73
CA HIS A 642 58.40 -11.64 -19.59
C HIS A 642 59.54 -10.79 -19.01
N ARG A 643 59.58 -10.60 -17.68
CA ARG A 643 60.70 -9.92 -17.00
C ARG A 643 61.99 -10.73 -17.02
N ARG A 644 61.92 -12.07 -17.03
CA ARG A 644 63.09 -12.94 -17.19
C ARG A 644 63.59 -12.99 -18.63
N ALA A 645 62.70 -12.95 -19.62
CA ALA A 645 63.09 -12.86 -21.03
C ALA A 645 63.84 -11.56 -21.33
N GLY A 646 63.37 -10.42 -20.80
CA GLY A 646 64.06 -9.13 -20.94
C GLY A 646 65.36 -8.98 -20.13
N ALA A 647 65.68 -9.92 -19.24
CA ALA A 647 66.94 -9.92 -18.47
C ALA A 647 68.02 -10.83 -19.07
N VAL A 648 67.69 -11.65 -20.08
CA VAL A 648 68.63 -12.55 -20.77
C VAL A 648 69.15 -11.94 -22.08
N GLU A 649 68.57 -10.82 -22.54
CA GLU A 649 69.04 -10.12 -23.75
C GLU A 649 70.28 -9.22 -23.55
N ASP A 650 70.75 -9.00 -22.31
CA ASP A 650 71.95 -8.17 -22.05
C ASP A 650 73.29 -8.95 -22.00
N GLU A 651 73.29 -10.29 -22.05
CA GLU A 651 74.53 -11.09 -22.13
C GLU A 651 74.36 -12.35 -23.00
N ALA A 652 74.27 -12.20 -24.32
CA ALA A 652 74.61 -13.30 -25.25
C ALA A 652 75.04 -12.75 -26.62
N GLU A 653 76.35 -12.77 -26.81
CA GLU A 653 77.10 -12.50 -28.04
C GLU A 653 76.62 -13.40 -29.20
N ALA A 654 76.63 -12.83 -30.41
CA ALA A 654 76.03 -13.39 -31.62
C ALA A 654 76.50 -14.81 -31.96
N VAL A 655 75.59 -15.78 -31.82
CA VAL A 655 75.66 -17.09 -32.48
C VAL A 655 74.50 -17.19 -33.46
N VAL A 656 74.83 -17.34 -34.74
CA VAL A 656 73.88 -17.66 -35.81
C VAL A 656 73.32 -19.06 -35.56
N VAL A 657 72.06 -19.13 -35.15
CA VAL A 657 71.31 -20.38 -35.01
C VAL A 657 70.32 -20.49 -36.16
N GLU A 658 70.37 -21.62 -36.88
CA GLU A 658 69.44 -21.99 -37.95
C GLU A 658 67.97 -21.93 -37.51
N PRO A 659 67.01 -21.66 -38.41
CA PRO A 659 65.61 -21.60 -38.06
C PRO A 659 65.11 -22.99 -37.63
N ALA A 660 64.85 -23.17 -36.35
CA ALA A 660 64.12 -24.32 -35.84
C ALA A 660 62.71 -24.39 -36.48
N PRO A 661 62.16 -25.58 -36.74
CA PRO A 661 60.83 -25.72 -37.29
C PRO A 661 59.80 -25.12 -36.32
N VAL A 662 59.08 -24.11 -36.78
CA VAL A 662 57.90 -23.57 -36.08
C VAL A 662 56.93 -24.74 -35.85
N PRO A 663 56.55 -25.06 -34.60
CA PRO A 663 55.47 -26.01 -34.37
C PRO A 663 54.23 -25.42 -35.01
N ARG A 664 53.69 -26.06 -36.05
CA ARG A 664 52.34 -25.78 -36.51
C ARG A 664 51.43 -25.97 -35.30
N GLY A 665 50.89 -24.87 -34.76
CA GLY A 665 49.95 -24.91 -33.65
C GLY A 665 48.88 -25.96 -33.95
N GLY A 666 48.89 -27.04 -33.16
CA GLY A 666 47.97 -28.15 -33.36
C GLY A 666 46.52 -27.68 -33.23
N ARG A 667 45.57 -28.48 -33.74
CA ARG A 667 44.14 -28.28 -33.46
C ARG A 667 43.80 -28.33 -31.96
N ALA A 668 44.71 -28.86 -31.13
CA ALA A 668 44.53 -29.06 -29.69
C ALA A 668 44.23 -27.78 -28.88
N PRO A 669 45.01 -26.67 -28.97
CA PRO A 669 44.68 -25.40 -28.30
C PRO A 669 43.32 -24.83 -28.73
N PHE A 670 42.96 -24.92 -30.02
CA PHE A 670 41.66 -24.44 -30.48
C PHE A 670 40.49 -25.26 -29.90
N VAL A 671 40.61 -26.59 -29.91
CA VAL A 671 39.61 -27.50 -29.32
C VAL A 671 39.49 -27.27 -27.81
N MET A 672 40.61 -27.04 -27.11
CA MET A 672 40.59 -26.68 -25.69
C MET A 672 39.90 -25.33 -25.43
N GLY A 673 40.14 -24.32 -26.26
CA GLY A 673 39.45 -23.02 -26.14
C GLY A 673 37.94 -23.12 -26.35
N VAL A 674 37.50 -23.93 -27.31
CA VAL A 674 36.07 -24.20 -27.56
C VAL A 674 35.45 -25.02 -26.42
N LEU A 675 36.14 -26.05 -25.90
CA LEU A 675 35.66 -26.83 -24.77
C LEU A 675 35.57 -26.00 -23.49
N LEU A 676 36.57 -25.17 -23.20
CA LEU A 676 36.56 -24.27 -22.06
C LEU A 676 35.43 -23.24 -22.19
N ALA A 677 35.24 -22.65 -23.38
CA ALA A 677 34.14 -21.73 -23.64
C ALA A 677 32.75 -22.38 -23.55
N ALA A 678 32.62 -23.64 -23.98
CA ALA A 678 31.39 -24.43 -23.86
C ALA A 678 31.08 -24.80 -22.40
N VAL A 679 32.11 -25.13 -21.61
CA VAL A 679 31.99 -25.41 -20.17
C VAL A 679 31.64 -24.14 -19.38
N VAL A 680 32.28 -23.01 -19.70
CA VAL A 680 31.90 -21.72 -19.09
C VAL A 680 30.47 -21.34 -19.51
N GLY A 681 30.12 -21.54 -20.77
CA GLY A 681 28.78 -21.31 -21.30
C GLY A 681 27.70 -22.12 -20.59
N ILE A 682 27.91 -23.44 -20.41
CA ILE A 682 26.92 -24.30 -19.76
C ILE A 682 26.72 -23.94 -18.28
N VAL A 683 27.78 -23.53 -17.59
CA VAL A 683 27.70 -23.09 -16.18
C VAL A 683 26.94 -21.77 -16.05
N VAL A 684 27.10 -20.85 -17.00
CA VAL A 684 26.51 -19.50 -16.93
C VAL A 684 25.04 -19.47 -17.36
N ALA A 685 24.68 -20.22 -18.41
CA ALA A 685 23.34 -20.13 -19.02
C ALA A 685 22.77 -21.48 -19.47
N GLY A 686 23.21 -22.59 -18.86
CA GLY A 686 22.69 -23.93 -19.14
C GLY A 686 22.91 -24.39 -20.59
N PRO A 687 22.03 -25.24 -21.16
CA PRO A 687 22.21 -25.78 -22.51
C PRO A 687 22.31 -24.71 -23.61
N LEU A 688 21.62 -23.59 -23.44
CA LEU A 688 21.68 -22.46 -24.37
C LEU A 688 23.02 -21.73 -24.27
N GLY A 689 23.54 -21.59 -23.05
CA GLY A 689 24.86 -21.03 -22.78
C GLY A 689 26.00 -21.83 -23.38
N LEU A 690 25.89 -23.17 -23.44
CA LEU A 690 26.86 -24.04 -24.12
C LEU A 690 27.01 -23.66 -25.60
N LEU A 691 25.87 -23.49 -26.30
CA LEU A 691 25.85 -23.11 -27.71
C LEU A 691 26.45 -21.71 -27.92
N LEU A 692 26.05 -20.74 -27.09
CA LEU A 692 26.53 -19.35 -27.22
C LEU A 692 28.00 -19.21 -26.86
N GLY A 693 28.49 -19.92 -25.84
CA GLY A 693 29.91 -19.98 -25.49
C GLY A 693 30.76 -20.57 -26.62
N ALA A 694 30.29 -21.67 -27.24
CA ALA A 694 30.95 -22.29 -28.38
C ALA A 694 30.96 -21.36 -29.62
N VAL A 695 29.85 -20.68 -29.90
CA VAL A 695 29.76 -19.68 -30.99
C VAL A 695 30.72 -18.51 -30.74
N GLY A 696 30.80 -18.02 -29.50
CA GLY A 696 31.76 -16.98 -29.10
C GLY A 696 33.21 -17.40 -29.35
N ALA A 697 33.55 -18.66 -29.11
CA ALA A 697 34.90 -19.18 -29.37
C ALA A 697 35.26 -19.25 -30.85
N LEU A 698 34.27 -19.35 -31.73
CA LEU A 698 34.43 -19.35 -33.19
C LEU A 698 34.61 -17.95 -33.79
N VAL A 699 34.47 -16.87 -33.01
CA VAL A 699 34.63 -15.50 -33.50
C VAL A 699 36.09 -15.26 -33.94
N PRO A 700 36.33 -14.83 -35.20
CA PRO A 700 37.67 -14.56 -35.71
C PRO A 700 38.37 -13.47 -34.90
N VAL A 701 39.68 -13.61 -34.65
CA VAL A 701 40.45 -12.71 -33.77
C VAL A 701 40.32 -11.23 -34.14
N ARG A 702 40.26 -10.91 -35.43
CA ARG A 702 40.11 -9.53 -35.94
C ARG A 702 38.75 -8.91 -35.60
N LEU A 703 37.75 -9.72 -35.27
CA LEU A 703 36.38 -9.32 -34.98
C LEU A 703 36.03 -9.43 -33.49
N ARG A 704 36.92 -9.94 -32.63
CA ARG A 704 36.62 -10.18 -31.22
C ARG A 704 36.39 -8.89 -30.43
N ALA A 705 37.28 -7.91 -30.55
CA ALA A 705 37.11 -6.61 -29.90
C ALA A 705 35.81 -5.88 -30.34
N PRO A 706 35.50 -5.73 -31.65
CA PRO A 706 34.24 -5.13 -32.05
C PRO A 706 33.02 -6.00 -31.67
N ALA A 707 33.13 -7.34 -31.69
CA ALA A 707 32.05 -8.21 -31.24
C ALA A 707 31.74 -8.03 -29.75
N VAL A 708 32.76 -7.94 -28.88
CA VAL A 708 32.56 -7.66 -27.44
C VAL A 708 31.90 -6.30 -27.24
N VAL A 709 32.33 -5.26 -27.94
CA VAL A 709 31.71 -3.92 -27.87
C VAL A 709 30.25 -3.95 -28.33
N VAL A 710 29.95 -4.62 -29.44
CA VAL A 710 28.57 -4.75 -29.97
C VAL A 710 27.68 -5.56 -29.02
N VAL A 711 28.22 -6.64 -28.44
CA VAL A 711 27.49 -7.48 -27.47
C VAL A 711 27.22 -6.73 -26.17
N LEU A 712 28.19 -5.96 -25.66
CA LEU A 712 28.01 -5.12 -24.47
C LEU A 712 27.06 -3.95 -24.71
N ALA A 713 27.14 -3.30 -25.87
CA ALA A 713 26.20 -2.25 -26.26
C ALA A 713 24.78 -2.80 -26.46
N GLY A 714 24.64 -3.95 -27.11
CA GLY A 714 23.38 -4.66 -27.27
C GLY A 714 22.80 -5.15 -25.94
N ALA A 715 23.64 -5.59 -25.00
CA ALA A 715 23.23 -5.91 -23.64
C ALA A 715 22.71 -4.67 -22.91
N GLY A 716 23.41 -3.53 -23.03
CA GLY A 716 22.95 -2.25 -22.45
C GLY A 716 21.60 -1.81 -23.00
N VAL A 717 21.40 -1.89 -24.32
CA VAL A 717 20.10 -1.57 -24.96
C VAL A 717 19.03 -2.56 -24.53
N ALA A 718 19.30 -3.86 -24.56
CA ALA A 718 18.33 -4.88 -24.13
C ALA A 718 17.93 -4.74 -22.66
N LEU A 719 18.89 -4.45 -21.76
CA LEU A 719 18.62 -4.18 -20.34
C LEU A 719 17.78 -2.91 -20.16
N SER A 720 18.03 -1.87 -20.96
CA SER A 720 17.28 -0.61 -20.91
C SER A 720 15.85 -0.70 -21.46
N VAL A 721 15.61 -1.57 -22.44
CA VAL A 721 14.30 -1.73 -23.10
C VAL A 721 13.45 -2.84 -22.46
N LEU A 722 14.06 -3.96 -22.07
CA LEU A 722 13.34 -5.15 -21.56
C LEU A 722 13.28 -5.20 -20.03
N GLY A 723 14.14 -4.48 -19.32
CA GLY A 723 14.22 -4.48 -17.86
C GLY A 723 14.65 -5.83 -17.25
N VAL A 724 15.17 -5.79 -16.02
CA VAL A 724 15.44 -6.98 -15.20
C VAL A 724 14.66 -6.83 -13.90
N ALA A 725 13.37 -7.15 -13.95
CA ALA A 725 12.50 -7.11 -12.79
C ALA A 725 12.46 -8.45 -12.04
N GLU A 726 12.62 -9.58 -12.74
CA GLU A 726 12.52 -10.93 -12.16
C GLU A 726 13.51 -11.90 -12.80
N ARG A 727 13.81 -13.01 -12.10
CA ARG A 727 14.76 -14.07 -12.50
C ARG A 727 14.41 -14.73 -13.85
N GLN A 728 13.17 -14.63 -14.30
CA GLN A 728 12.66 -15.18 -15.57
C GLN A 728 12.37 -14.11 -16.64
N SER A 729 12.71 -12.83 -16.41
CA SER A 729 12.44 -11.79 -17.40
C SER A 729 13.20 -12.03 -18.70
N ALA A 730 12.65 -11.58 -19.82
CA ALA A 730 13.34 -11.64 -21.12
C ALA A 730 14.71 -10.94 -21.06
N GLY A 731 14.83 -9.84 -20.29
CA GLY A 731 16.11 -9.16 -20.05
C GLY A 731 17.13 -10.00 -19.27
N ALA A 732 16.68 -10.83 -18.31
CA ALA A 732 17.56 -11.75 -17.59
C ALA A 732 18.11 -12.85 -18.50
N TRP A 733 17.27 -13.47 -19.33
CA TRP A 733 17.69 -14.49 -20.30
C TRP A 733 18.64 -13.92 -21.37
N VAL A 734 18.31 -12.74 -21.91
CA VAL A 734 19.14 -12.06 -22.91
C VAL A 734 20.50 -11.65 -22.34
N SER A 735 20.53 -11.11 -21.12
CA SER A 735 21.80 -10.71 -20.49
C SER A 735 22.68 -11.91 -20.11
N GLN A 736 22.10 -13.01 -19.62
CA GLN A 736 22.83 -14.27 -19.38
C GLN A 736 23.38 -14.86 -20.68
N GLY A 737 22.60 -14.86 -21.76
CA GLY A 737 23.04 -15.34 -23.08
C GLY A 737 24.16 -14.48 -23.67
N LEU A 738 24.06 -13.15 -23.58
CA LEU A 738 25.11 -12.22 -24.02
C LEU A 738 26.36 -12.35 -23.14
N GLY A 739 26.21 -12.55 -21.82
CA GLY A 739 27.31 -12.84 -20.90
C GLY A 739 28.07 -14.12 -21.26
N ALA A 740 27.35 -15.22 -21.53
CA ALA A 740 27.93 -16.48 -21.96
C ALA A 740 28.69 -16.35 -23.30
N LEU A 741 28.14 -15.62 -24.27
CA LEU A 741 28.79 -15.31 -25.54
C LEU A 741 30.10 -14.52 -25.32
N THR A 742 30.07 -13.50 -24.46
CA THR A 742 31.22 -12.63 -24.17
C THR A 742 32.35 -13.42 -23.50
N LEU A 743 32.00 -14.27 -22.52
CA LEU A 743 32.95 -15.16 -21.85
C LEU A 743 33.52 -16.21 -22.80
N GLY A 744 32.75 -16.71 -23.76
CA GLY A 744 33.25 -17.60 -24.82
C GLY A 744 34.28 -16.92 -25.74
N VAL A 745 34.05 -15.65 -26.10
CA VAL A 745 35.01 -14.85 -26.88
C VAL A 745 36.31 -14.62 -26.09
N LEU A 746 36.21 -14.32 -24.79
CA LEU A 746 37.36 -14.11 -23.89
C LEU A 746 38.14 -15.41 -23.63
N ALA A 747 37.45 -16.52 -23.37
CA ALA A 747 38.07 -17.83 -23.19
C ALA A 747 38.89 -18.24 -24.42
N ALA A 748 38.40 -17.96 -25.62
CA ALA A 748 39.13 -18.23 -26.85
C ALA A 748 40.32 -17.28 -27.09
N ALA A 749 40.38 -16.13 -26.42
CA ALA A 749 41.52 -15.21 -26.46
C ALA A 749 42.68 -15.69 -25.55
N LEU A 750 42.35 -16.40 -24.47
CA LEU A 750 43.33 -16.93 -23.49
C LEU A 750 44.18 -18.08 -24.04
N VAL A 751 43.78 -18.75 -25.13
CA VAL A 751 44.42 -19.99 -25.62
C VAL A 751 45.41 -19.78 -26.79
N ARG A 752 46.05 -18.61 -26.91
CA ARG A 752 47.14 -18.46 -27.90
C ARG A 752 48.50 -18.91 -27.35
N ALA A 753 49.01 -19.99 -27.92
CA ALA A 753 50.44 -20.16 -28.15
C ALA A 753 50.92 -19.07 -29.12
N GLY A 754 52.07 -18.46 -28.81
CA GLY A 754 52.61 -17.28 -29.47
C GLY A 754 52.59 -17.34 -31.00
N VAL A 755 52.00 -16.31 -31.60
CA VAL A 755 52.19 -15.99 -33.02
C VAL A 755 52.92 -14.66 -33.04
N GLY A 756 54.23 -14.73 -33.28
CA GLY A 756 55.05 -13.56 -33.58
C GLY A 756 54.49 -12.83 -34.79
N VAL A 757 54.28 -11.52 -34.62
CA VAL A 757 54.00 -10.60 -35.72
C VAL A 757 55.36 -10.20 -36.32
N PRO A 758 55.60 -10.37 -37.63
CA PRO A 758 56.62 -9.59 -38.29
C PRO A 758 56.01 -8.24 -38.70
N GLU A 759 56.32 -7.18 -37.96
CA GLU A 759 56.23 -5.83 -38.51
C GLU A 759 57.42 -5.64 -39.46
N ARG A 760 57.13 -5.63 -40.77
CA ARG A 760 58.05 -5.13 -41.77
C ARG A 760 57.70 -3.66 -42.00
N ALA A 761 58.53 -2.76 -41.48
CA ALA A 761 58.53 -1.37 -41.93
C ALA A 761 58.85 -1.32 -43.44
N PRO A 762 58.23 -0.44 -44.23
CA PRO A 762 58.62 -0.26 -45.62
C PRO A 762 59.99 0.44 -45.70
N ASP A 763 60.95 -0.19 -46.39
CA ASP A 763 62.19 0.48 -46.79
C ASP A 763 61.87 1.68 -47.69
N ALA A 764 62.35 2.87 -47.30
CA ALA A 764 62.36 4.03 -48.18
C ALA A 764 63.37 3.80 -49.32
N PRO A 765 63.01 4.01 -50.60
CA PRO A 765 64.00 3.98 -51.67
C PRO A 765 64.93 5.22 -51.60
N PRO A 766 66.26 5.03 -51.58
CA PRO A 766 67.23 6.13 -51.67
C PRO A 766 67.20 6.79 -53.06
N GLY A 767 67.34 8.11 -53.07
CA GLY A 767 67.22 8.97 -54.25
C GLY A 767 68.24 8.70 -55.35
N SER A 768 67.78 8.79 -56.59
CA SER A 768 68.61 8.77 -57.79
C SER A 768 69.21 10.15 -58.06
N THR A 769 70.53 10.26 -57.97
CA THR A 769 71.29 11.33 -58.61
C THR A 769 71.50 10.99 -60.08
N THR A 770 71.27 11.94 -60.99
CA THR A 770 72.35 12.69 -61.64
C THR A 770 71.80 13.59 -62.74
N GLY A 771 72.32 14.82 -62.82
CA GLY A 771 72.35 15.58 -64.06
C GLY A 771 72.18 17.09 -63.90
N ALA A 772 73.26 17.78 -63.53
CA ALA A 772 73.43 19.23 -63.70
C ALA A 772 74.41 19.47 -64.89
N PRO A 773 74.61 20.69 -65.44
CA PRO A 773 73.76 21.89 -65.53
C PRO A 773 73.68 22.52 -66.96
N ASP A 774 72.62 23.33 -67.21
CA ASP A 774 72.54 24.62 -68.00
C ASP A 774 73.07 24.69 -69.47
N PRO A 775 72.90 25.75 -70.30
CA PRO A 775 71.90 26.84 -70.43
C PRO A 775 71.27 26.93 -71.84
N ARG A 776 70.11 27.59 -71.99
CA ARG A 776 69.70 28.47 -73.14
C ARG A 776 68.21 28.82 -73.09
N SER A 777 67.97 30.11 -72.91
CA SER A 777 66.98 31.00 -73.56
C SER A 777 65.68 30.41 -74.13
N SER A 778 64.61 31.00 -73.59
CA SER A 778 63.19 31.04 -73.96
C SER A 778 62.90 31.47 -75.43
N PRO A 779 61.62 31.46 -75.86
CA PRO A 779 60.66 32.51 -75.47
C PRO A 779 59.61 32.10 -74.43
#